data_AF-A0A1D6M7A5-F1
#
_entry.id   AF-A0A1D6M7A5-F1
#
_cell.length_a   1.000
_cell.length_b   1.000
_cell.length_c   1.000
_cell.angle_alpha   90.00
_cell.angle_beta   90.00
_cell.angle_gamma   90.00
#
_symmetry.space_group_name_H-M   'P 1'
#
loop_
_entity.id
_entity.type
_entity.pdbx_description
1 polymer ?
#
loop_
_entity_poly.entity_id
_entity_poly.type
_entity_poly.pdbx_seq_one_letter_code
_entity_poly.pdbx_strand_id
1 'polypeptide(L)'
;MENFSIVYGDESVPRLYENSRISSDQLPGQSGIVKRAVALGRYLQNPLAMIATLCGPGKEILSWKLHALEQFLTPDEKYEIVEQVMVDATNQIGFDVNLAASHEWHFSTLQFIAGLGPRKASALQKDLVREGSIFSRKELVKPLGRKVFMNASGFLRVRRSGAAAASAQLIDLLEDTRIHPESYVLAKNLAKDVYVEDAQHEINEMDDEEQEMAIEHVRERPSMLRSLKIVEYIKSITEEYRKLETLRDIKFELLCGFSDWRIPYTEPSPDEEFWLLSGETDDTISEGRIVQVTVRNIQDNKIICTFDSGLKAIVMADNYSDEGFDPESSQLREGDVLTGKIRNVNKNRFMVYLTCKASEMRRRPFSRGEQDPYYHEQDMTSQTVEDKARKQKELAKKHFKPRMIVHPHFQNLTAEEAMQFLSDKEHGEKLIRPSSRGPSFLTLTLKIFDGVYAHKEIAESGKDHKDITSLLRLGKTLTIDNETFEDLDEVIDRYVDPLVGHLKSMLSYRKFRKGLKNEVDEMLRAEKAENPMRIVYSFGISHEHPGTFILSYIRSTNPHHEYIGLYPKGFRFRKRDFDNIDRLVSYFQKNIDKPPPDAGPSMRNVAAMVPMKNSAWGSGGGGDANGGWRGDGSNDRDRPFSGRSGGRFDSRNSSGGRGRGRGRGRGNFGDDDNAGGGWSGGGGGGNSGRWTDNIGTGGSGGSSWGGGGGGDDSNRGGGGGGWGSAGGGADNAGGGNGAWGAAAGGSDDPGLGSAKKVVPAQDGGTGWGSEGGGGGGGGGW
;
A
#
# COMPACT_ATOMS: atom_id res chain seq x y z
N MET A 1 -17.87 32.97 38.38
CA MET A 1 -17.53 31.86 37.47
C MET A 1 -16.03 31.92 37.35
N GLU A 2 -15.33 31.02 38.04
CA GLU A 2 -13.89 31.09 38.23
C GLU A 2 -13.13 30.41 37.08
N ASN A 3 -11.81 30.52 37.10
CA ASN A 3 -10.95 30.19 35.95
C ASN A 3 -10.92 28.68 35.66
N PHE A 4 -11.79 28.22 34.77
CA PHE A 4 -11.58 26.96 34.06
C PHE A 4 -10.48 27.15 33.00
N SER A 5 -9.40 26.36 33.05
CA SER A 5 -8.50 26.28 31.90
C SER A 5 -9.16 25.49 30.77
N ILE A 6 -8.82 25.85 29.53
CA ILE A 6 -9.26 25.15 28.32
C ILE A 6 -7.99 24.57 27.71
N VAL A 7 -7.88 23.25 27.69
CA VAL A 7 -6.75 22.52 27.11
C VAL A 7 -7.21 21.74 25.89
N TYR A 8 -6.37 21.71 24.86
CA TYR A 8 -6.54 20.76 23.76
C TYR A 8 -6.03 19.37 24.19
N GLY A 9 -6.54 18.33 23.55
CA GLY A 9 -6.13 16.95 23.79
C GLY A 9 -6.24 16.13 22.52
N ASP A 10 -5.46 15.06 22.46
CA ASP A 10 -5.42 14.17 21.30
C ASP A 10 -6.74 13.40 21.12
N GLU A 11 -7.35 13.55 19.93
CA GLU A 11 -8.55 12.80 19.55
C GLU A 11 -8.24 11.40 18.99
N SER A 12 -6.98 11.00 18.77
CA SER A 12 -6.65 9.74 18.07
C SER A 12 -7.24 8.50 18.77
N VAL A 13 -7.09 8.39 20.10
CA VAL A 13 -7.70 7.35 20.94
C VAL A 13 -9.23 7.56 21.08
N PRO A 14 -9.75 8.75 21.44
CA PRO A 14 -11.19 9.04 21.45
C PRO A 14 -11.95 8.69 20.17
N ARG A 15 -11.34 8.87 19.00
CA ARG A 15 -11.95 8.59 17.68
C ARG A 15 -12.01 7.09 17.35
N LEU A 16 -11.11 6.29 17.91
CA LEU A 16 -11.25 4.82 17.91
C LEU A 16 -12.38 4.40 18.85
N TYR A 17 -12.44 4.97 20.06
CA TYR A 17 -13.51 4.66 21.02
C TYR A 17 -14.90 4.99 20.46
N GLU A 18 -15.08 6.15 19.81
CA GLU A 18 -16.34 6.54 19.14
C GLU A 18 -16.96 5.42 18.28
N ASN A 19 -16.11 4.70 17.53
CA ASN A 19 -16.50 3.66 16.58
C ASN A 19 -16.40 2.23 17.14
N SER A 20 -15.81 2.07 18.33
CA SER A 20 -15.64 0.78 19.00
C SER A 20 -16.98 0.14 19.42
N ARG A 21 -16.96 -1.17 19.68
CA ARG A 21 -18.12 -1.83 20.29
C ARG A 21 -18.34 -1.35 21.73
N ILE A 22 -17.27 -1.25 22.51
CA ILE A 22 -17.34 -0.94 23.95
C ILE A 22 -17.98 0.43 24.24
N SER A 23 -17.85 1.42 23.34
CA SER A 23 -18.56 2.70 23.49
C SER A 23 -20.07 2.61 23.26
N SER A 24 -20.53 1.62 22.50
CA SER A 24 -21.96 1.37 22.28
C SER A 24 -22.58 0.61 23.45
N ASP A 25 -21.80 -0.30 24.06
CA ASP A 25 -22.20 -1.02 25.27
C ASP A 25 -22.20 -0.08 26.50
N GLN A 26 -21.21 0.82 26.66
CA GLN A 26 -21.11 1.78 27.78
C GLN A 26 -21.95 3.06 27.63
N LEU A 27 -22.22 3.52 26.39
CA LEU A 27 -22.98 4.75 26.12
C LEU A 27 -24.11 4.47 25.11
N PRO A 28 -25.11 3.63 25.49
CA PRO A 28 -26.21 3.26 24.60
C PRO A 28 -27.05 4.49 24.22
N GLY A 29 -27.48 4.55 22.96
CA GLY A 29 -28.28 5.64 22.41
C GLY A 29 -27.54 6.97 22.18
N GLN A 30 -26.26 7.09 22.55
CA GLN A 30 -25.48 8.32 22.36
C GLN A 30 -24.86 8.41 20.96
N SER A 31 -24.77 9.64 20.44
CA SER A 31 -24.15 9.93 19.14
C SER A 31 -22.62 9.84 19.20
N GLY A 32 -21.98 9.64 18.04
CA GLY A 32 -20.53 9.45 17.94
C GLY A 32 -19.72 10.60 18.56
N ILE A 33 -20.11 11.84 18.28
CA ILE A 33 -19.44 13.04 18.83
C ILE A 33 -19.55 13.11 20.37
N VAL A 34 -20.66 12.67 20.97
CA VAL A 34 -20.80 12.60 22.44
C VAL A 34 -19.90 11.51 23.01
N LYS A 35 -19.82 10.34 22.36
CA LYS A 35 -18.90 9.27 22.74
C LYS A 35 -17.43 9.72 22.65
N ARG A 36 -17.05 10.47 21.61
CA ARG A 36 -15.69 11.04 21.46
C ARG A 36 -15.39 12.05 22.58
N ALA A 37 -16.32 12.97 22.87
CA ALA A 37 -16.15 13.96 23.94
C ALA A 37 -16.00 13.31 25.33
N VAL A 38 -16.79 12.28 25.65
CA VAL A 38 -16.65 11.50 26.89
C VAL A 38 -15.30 10.77 26.93
N ALA A 39 -14.86 10.18 25.81
CA ALA A 39 -13.57 9.52 25.72
C ALA A 39 -12.38 10.48 25.91
N LEU A 40 -12.45 11.69 25.33
CA LEU A 40 -11.42 12.72 25.48
C LEU A 40 -11.30 13.18 26.95
N GLY A 41 -12.43 13.44 27.62
CA GLY A 41 -12.44 13.79 29.04
C GLY A 41 -11.92 12.68 29.95
N ARG A 42 -12.28 11.42 29.67
CA ARG A 42 -11.75 10.24 30.39
C ARG A 42 -10.25 10.01 30.09
N TYR A 43 -9.78 10.30 28.88
CA TYR A 43 -8.38 10.14 28.50
C TYR A 43 -7.50 11.14 29.27
N LEU A 44 -7.93 12.39 29.41
CA LEU A 44 -7.28 13.39 30.26
C LEU A 44 -7.25 12.96 31.74
N GLN A 45 -8.29 12.30 32.24
CA GLN A 45 -8.35 11.80 33.63
C GLN A 45 -7.47 10.56 33.86
N ASN A 46 -7.46 9.60 32.93
CA ASN A 46 -6.67 8.37 33.03
C ASN A 46 -6.40 7.76 31.63
N PRO A 47 -5.26 8.11 31.00
CA PRO A 47 -4.90 7.62 29.67
C PRO A 47 -4.84 6.08 29.60
N LEU A 48 -4.22 5.44 30.60
CA LEU A 48 -4.09 3.98 30.69
C LEU A 48 -5.46 3.30 30.66
N ALA A 49 -6.41 3.77 31.47
CA ALA A 49 -7.74 3.16 31.51
C ALA A 49 -8.50 3.31 30.19
N MET A 50 -8.40 4.46 29.52
CA MET A 50 -9.02 4.65 28.21
C MET A 50 -8.37 3.80 27.12
N ILE A 51 -7.03 3.73 27.06
CA ILE A 51 -6.30 2.84 26.13
C ILE A 51 -6.73 1.39 26.36
N ALA A 52 -6.83 0.96 27.62
CA ALA A 52 -7.26 -0.40 27.98
C ALA A 52 -8.67 -0.76 27.47
N THR A 53 -9.60 0.20 27.33
CA THR A 53 -10.93 -0.07 26.75
C THR A 53 -10.86 -0.55 25.30
N LEU A 54 -9.84 -0.13 24.54
CA LEU A 54 -9.63 -0.51 23.14
C LEU A 54 -8.86 -1.84 22.98
N CYS A 55 -8.34 -2.39 24.08
CA CYS A 55 -7.76 -3.74 24.13
C CYS A 55 -8.84 -4.80 24.42
N GLY A 56 -10.06 -4.59 23.91
CA GLY A 56 -11.15 -5.56 24.00
C GLY A 56 -11.02 -6.70 22.99
N PRO A 57 -12.04 -7.58 22.89
CA PRO A 57 -12.04 -8.71 21.95
C PRO A 57 -11.92 -8.32 20.46
N GLY A 58 -12.20 -7.07 20.09
CA GLY A 58 -12.00 -6.54 18.74
C GLY A 58 -10.57 -6.06 18.47
N LYS A 59 -9.70 -5.99 19.49
CA LYS A 59 -8.35 -5.40 19.44
C LYS A 59 -8.32 -4.03 18.75
N GLU A 60 -9.35 -3.19 18.95
CA GLU A 60 -9.50 -1.87 18.29
C GLU A 60 -8.23 -0.99 18.42
N ILE A 61 -7.47 -1.15 19.51
CA ILE A 61 -6.17 -0.50 19.75
C ILE A 61 -5.15 -0.68 18.60
N LEU A 62 -5.21 -1.77 17.83
CA LEU A 62 -4.29 -2.01 16.72
C LEU A 62 -4.45 -1.02 15.57
N SER A 63 -5.61 -0.36 15.47
CA SER A 63 -5.87 0.73 14.52
C SER A 63 -5.30 2.08 14.97
N TRP A 64 -4.73 2.17 16.18
CA TRP A 64 -4.01 3.35 16.63
C TRP A 64 -2.64 3.42 15.95
N LYS A 65 -2.39 4.49 15.19
CA LYS A 65 -1.15 4.67 14.44
C LYS A 65 -0.06 5.24 15.34
N LEU A 66 0.83 4.38 15.82
CA LEU A 66 1.88 4.77 16.77
C LEU A 66 3.20 5.16 16.07
N HIS A 67 3.49 4.58 14.91
CA HIS A 67 4.74 4.84 14.21
C HIS A 67 4.62 4.64 12.70
N ALA A 68 5.35 5.44 11.90
CA ALA A 68 5.31 5.36 10.43
C ALA A 68 5.75 3.99 9.86
N LEU A 69 6.55 3.23 10.61
CA LEU A 69 7.03 1.89 10.23
C LEU A 69 6.17 0.75 10.80
N GLU A 70 5.04 1.02 11.47
CA GLU A 70 4.21 -0.05 12.08
C GLU A 70 3.66 -1.06 11.06
N GLN A 71 3.55 -0.67 9.79
CA GLN A 71 3.12 -1.52 8.67
C GLN A 71 4.03 -2.73 8.39
N PHE A 72 5.24 -2.76 8.97
CA PHE A 72 6.17 -3.89 8.87
C PHE A 72 5.98 -4.94 9.97
N LEU A 73 5.11 -4.69 10.95
CA LEU A 73 4.76 -5.63 12.02
C LEU A 73 3.45 -6.35 11.68
N THR A 74 3.33 -7.63 12.07
CA THR A 74 2.05 -8.33 12.03
C THR A 74 1.09 -7.81 13.13
N PRO A 75 -0.23 -8.01 12.98
CA PRO A 75 -1.21 -7.62 14.01
C PRO A 75 -0.99 -8.28 15.37
N ASP A 76 -0.38 -9.46 15.41
CA ASP A 76 -0.11 -10.18 16.66
C ASP A 76 1.19 -9.71 17.32
N GLU A 77 2.28 -9.46 16.58
CA GLU A 77 3.49 -8.79 17.12
C GLU A 77 3.15 -7.40 17.68
N LYS A 78 2.36 -6.60 16.94
CA LYS A 78 1.89 -5.29 17.42
C LYS A 78 1.02 -5.44 18.68
N TYR A 79 0.24 -6.51 18.81
CA TYR A 79 -0.56 -6.75 20.01
C TYR A 79 0.28 -7.24 21.20
N GLU A 80 1.27 -8.10 20.98
CA GLU A 80 2.18 -8.60 22.03
C GLU A 80 2.95 -7.45 22.70
N ILE A 81 3.48 -6.52 21.89
CA ILE A 81 4.13 -5.29 22.39
C ILE A 81 3.16 -4.44 23.19
N VAL A 82 1.91 -4.27 22.72
CA VAL A 82 0.87 -3.52 23.46
C VAL A 82 0.50 -4.23 24.77
N GLU A 83 0.33 -5.55 24.77
CA GLU A 83 -0.01 -6.32 25.97
C GLU A 83 1.11 -6.25 27.00
N GLN A 84 2.38 -6.36 26.60
CA GLN A 84 3.53 -6.19 27.50
C GLN A 84 3.55 -4.79 28.13
N VAL A 85 3.48 -3.73 27.33
CA VAL A 85 3.50 -2.34 27.84
C VAL A 85 2.31 -2.05 28.74
N MET A 86 1.12 -2.58 28.42
CA MET A 86 -0.08 -2.44 29.24
C MET A 86 0.03 -3.22 30.56
N VAL A 87 0.67 -4.40 30.58
CA VAL A 87 0.99 -5.13 31.82
C VAL A 87 1.96 -4.31 32.67
N ASP A 88 3.09 -3.87 32.13
CA ASP A 88 4.10 -3.13 32.89
C ASP A 88 3.51 -1.84 33.49
N ALA A 89 2.82 -1.02 32.67
CA ALA A 89 2.20 0.21 33.14
C ALA A 89 1.08 -0.03 34.16
N THR A 90 0.22 -1.04 33.97
CA THR A 90 -0.90 -1.32 34.89
C THR A 90 -0.40 -1.79 36.26
N ASN A 91 0.64 -2.63 36.31
CA ASN A 91 1.17 -3.11 37.58
C ASN A 91 2.02 -2.04 38.30
N GLN A 92 2.69 -1.14 37.56
CA GLN A 92 3.37 0.03 38.15
C GLN A 92 2.38 1.02 38.78
N ILE A 93 1.30 1.37 38.06
CA ILE A 93 0.31 2.39 38.49
C ILE A 93 -0.69 1.82 39.52
N GLY A 94 -0.98 0.52 39.46
CA GLY A 94 -1.91 -0.18 40.32
C GLY A 94 -3.38 -0.01 39.92
N PHE A 95 -4.23 -0.87 40.47
CA PHE A 95 -5.66 -0.92 40.20
C PHE A 95 -6.47 -0.70 41.48
N ASP A 96 -7.24 0.39 41.55
CA ASP A 96 -8.17 0.64 42.65
C ASP A 96 -9.48 -0.13 42.45
N VAL A 97 -9.67 -1.14 43.31
CA VAL A 97 -10.81 -2.05 43.31
C VAL A 97 -12.15 -1.33 43.54
N ASN A 98 -12.19 -0.37 44.46
CA ASN A 98 -13.44 0.28 44.89
C ASN A 98 -13.85 1.42 43.95
N LEU A 99 -12.89 2.13 43.34
CA LEU A 99 -13.18 3.09 42.27
C LEU A 99 -13.65 2.37 41.00
N ALA A 100 -13.03 1.24 40.63
CA ALA A 100 -13.48 0.46 39.47
C ALA A 100 -14.89 -0.09 39.64
N ALA A 101 -15.24 -0.60 40.84
CA ALA A 101 -16.61 -1.01 41.17
C ALA A 101 -17.65 0.12 41.00
N SER A 102 -17.23 1.39 41.08
CA SER A 102 -18.09 2.56 40.91
C SER A 102 -18.12 3.10 39.46
N HIS A 103 -17.14 2.74 38.62
CA HIS A 103 -16.93 3.29 37.29
C HIS A 103 -16.46 2.20 36.31
N GLU A 104 -17.42 1.64 35.56
CA GLU A 104 -17.22 0.46 34.70
C GLU A 104 -15.98 0.53 33.79
N TRP A 105 -15.72 1.71 33.20
CA TRP A 105 -14.63 1.93 32.25
C TRP A 105 -13.22 1.75 32.84
N HIS A 106 -13.06 1.75 34.16
CA HIS A 106 -11.78 1.40 34.79
C HIS A 106 -11.51 -0.11 34.80
N PHE A 107 -12.53 -0.98 34.75
CA PHE A 107 -12.31 -2.45 34.75
C PHE A 107 -11.51 -2.95 33.55
N SER A 108 -11.43 -2.18 32.45
CA SER A 108 -10.66 -2.57 31.28
C SER A 108 -9.15 -2.74 31.54
N THR A 109 -8.57 -2.10 32.57
CA THR A 109 -7.17 -2.34 32.95
C THR A 109 -6.97 -3.65 33.71
N LEU A 110 -8.02 -4.20 34.34
CA LEU A 110 -7.93 -5.38 35.21
C LEU A 110 -7.41 -6.63 34.49
N GLN A 111 -7.55 -6.70 33.16
CA GLN A 111 -6.96 -7.80 32.37
C GLN A 111 -5.44 -7.79 32.31
N PHE A 112 -4.78 -6.67 32.62
CA PHE A 112 -3.32 -6.50 32.58
C PHE A 112 -2.64 -6.62 33.95
N ILE A 113 -3.40 -6.79 35.05
CA ILE A 113 -2.82 -7.08 36.37
C ILE A 113 -2.17 -8.46 36.35
N ALA A 114 -0.99 -8.58 36.97
CA ALA A 114 -0.16 -9.78 36.95
C ALA A 114 -0.94 -11.03 37.43
N GLY A 115 -0.91 -12.08 36.60
CA GLY A 115 -1.64 -13.33 36.86
C GLY A 115 -3.14 -13.29 36.51
N LEU A 116 -3.70 -12.14 36.08
CA LEU A 116 -5.04 -12.06 35.49
C LEU A 116 -5.00 -12.34 33.97
N GLY A 117 -5.68 -11.55 33.16
CA GLY A 117 -6.03 -11.81 31.77
C GLY A 117 -7.54 -11.77 31.52
N PRO A 118 -8.01 -11.60 30.27
CA PRO A 118 -9.38 -11.16 29.96
C PRO A 118 -10.49 -12.01 30.62
N ARG A 119 -10.34 -13.34 30.63
CA ARG A 119 -11.30 -14.28 31.21
C ARG A 119 -11.40 -14.17 32.74
N LYS A 120 -10.26 -13.98 33.43
CA LYS A 120 -10.21 -13.84 34.89
C LYS A 120 -10.69 -12.45 35.33
N ALA A 121 -10.29 -11.41 34.61
CA ALA A 121 -10.74 -10.05 34.87
C ALA A 121 -12.26 -9.91 34.75
N SER A 122 -12.88 -10.47 33.71
CA SER A 122 -14.34 -10.48 33.56
C SER A 122 -15.08 -11.30 34.62
N ALA A 123 -14.44 -12.31 35.22
CA ALA A 123 -14.98 -13.04 36.37
C ALA A 123 -14.90 -12.17 37.63
N LEU A 124 -13.70 -11.67 37.97
CA LEU A 124 -13.49 -10.82 39.14
C LEU A 124 -14.35 -9.54 39.08
N GLN A 125 -14.51 -8.91 37.92
CA GLN A 125 -15.41 -7.76 37.73
C GLN A 125 -16.84 -8.06 38.22
N LYS A 126 -17.39 -9.24 37.89
CA LYS A 126 -18.75 -9.63 38.28
C LYS A 126 -18.87 -9.94 39.77
N ASP A 127 -17.80 -10.45 40.38
CA ASP A 127 -17.73 -10.62 41.82
C ASP A 127 -17.65 -9.26 42.53
N LEU A 128 -16.75 -8.37 42.11
CA LEU A 128 -16.58 -7.03 42.68
C LEU A 128 -17.84 -6.16 42.58
N VAL A 129 -18.54 -6.19 41.44
CA VAL A 129 -19.82 -5.47 41.26
C VAL A 129 -20.94 -6.07 42.12
N ARG A 130 -20.84 -7.34 42.53
CA ARG A 130 -21.80 -7.99 43.45
C ARG A 130 -21.52 -7.68 44.92
N GLU A 131 -20.25 -7.74 45.36
CA GLU A 131 -19.90 -7.44 46.76
C GLU A 131 -19.94 -5.92 47.04
N GLY A 132 -19.69 -5.07 46.04
CA GLY A 132 -19.96 -3.62 46.05
C GLY A 132 -18.97 -2.74 46.83
N SER A 133 -18.29 -3.28 47.85
CA SER A 133 -17.17 -2.62 48.55
C SER A 133 -16.26 -3.64 49.19
N ILE A 134 -14.95 -3.47 49.01
CA ILE A 134 -13.89 -4.32 49.58
C ILE A 134 -13.11 -3.51 50.61
N PHE A 135 -12.74 -4.11 51.75
CA PHE A 135 -12.04 -3.43 52.84
C PHE A 135 -10.63 -4.01 53.13
N SER A 136 -10.35 -5.24 52.68
CA SER A 136 -9.02 -5.85 52.67
C SER A 136 -8.79 -6.70 51.42
N ARG A 137 -7.56 -6.70 50.88
CA ARG A 137 -7.11 -7.64 49.83
C ARG A 137 -7.41 -9.09 50.19
N LYS A 138 -7.45 -9.47 51.47
CA LYS A 138 -7.77 -10.84 51.93
C LYS A 138 -9.12 -11.35 51.40
N GLU A 139 -10.09 -10.47 51.16
CA GLU A 139 -11.39 -10.82 50.57
C GLU A 139 -11.25 -11.34 49.13
N LEU A 140 -10.28 -10.80 48.38
CA LEU A 140 -9.99 -11.14 46.98
C LEU A 140 -9.37 -12.54 46.81
N VAL A 141 -8.94 -13.19 47.89
CA VAL A 141 -8.44 -14.58 47.88
C VAL A 141 -9.51 -15.56 47.39
N LYS A 142 -10.79 -15.30 47.69
CA LYS A 142 -11.93 -16.15 47.28
C LYS A 142 -12.22 -16.10 45.77
N PRO A 143 -12.43 -14.94 45.13
CA PRO A 143 -12.68 -14.88 43.67
C PRO A 143 -11.43 -15.18 42.82
N LEU A 144 -10.22 -14.88 43.30
CA LEU A 144 -8.98 -15.12 42.52
C LEU A 144 -8.41 -16.53 42.71
N GLY A 145 -8.50 -17.08 43.92
CA GLY A 145 -7.78 -18.29 44.31
C GLY A 145 -6.29 -18.04 44.58
N ARG A 146 -5.72 -18.81 45.52
CA ARG A 146 -4.40 -18.57 46.13
C ARG A 146 -3.26 -18.22 45.15
N LYS A 147 -3.07 -18.99 44.06
CA LYS A 147 -1.98 -18.73 43.10
C LYS A 147 -2.13 -17.41 42.34
N VAL A 148 -3.36 -17.00 42.02
CA VAL A 148 -3.61 -15.75 41.30
C VAL A 148 -3.55 -14.56 42.25
N PHE A 149 -4.04 -14.74 43.47
CA PHE A 149 -3.92 -13.75 44.54
C PHE A 149 -2.46 -13.39 44.84
N MET A 150 -1.57 -14.39 44.99
CA MET A 150 -0.14 -14.17 45.21
C MET A 150 0.57 -13.42 44.06
N ASN A 151 0.03 -13.48 42.84
CA ASN A 151 0.59 -12.73 41.70
C ASN A 151 0.01 -11.31 41.61
N ALA A 152 -1.27 -11.13 41.97
CA ALA A 152 -2.00 -9.89 41.73
C ALA A 152 -2.01 -8.92 42.93
N SER A 153 -1.92 -9.41 44.16
CA SER A 153 -2.36 -8.63 45.34
C SER A 153 -1.45 -7.46 45.75
N GLY A 154 -0.21 -7.39 45.23
CA GLY A 154 0.64 -6.19 45.38
C GLY A 154 0.20 -5.02 44.50
N PHE A 155 -0.59 -5.30 43.45
CA PHE A 155 -1.02 -4.34 42.44
C PHE A 155 -2.51 -3.94 42.58
N LEU A 156 -3.29 -4.69 43.37
CA LEU A 156 -4.70 -4.44 43.66
C LEU A 156 -4.84 -3.54 44.91
N ARG A 157 -5.05 -2.24 44.70
CA ARG A 157 -5.25 -1.23 45.75
C ARG A 157 -6.66 -1.34 46.33
N VAL A 158 -6.76 -1.27 47.65
CA VAL A 158 -8.02 -1.17 48.38
C VAL A 158 -7.96 0.07 49.26
N ARG A 159 -8.75 1.10 48.91
CA ARG A 159 -8.82 2.38 49.63
C ARG A 159 -10.27 2.84 49.80
N ARG A 160 -10.48 3.89 50.59
CA ARG A 160 -11.78 4.56 50.79
C ARG A 160 -12.17 5.41 49.56
N SER A 161 -12.45 4.74 48.44
CA SER A 161 -12.95 5.32 47.19
C SER A 161 -14.31 4.71 46.84
N GLY A 162 -15.03 5.33 45.91
CA GLY A 162 -16.32 4.80 45.43
C GLY A 162 -17.35 4.62 46.55
N ALA A 163 -18.12 3.52 46.51
CA ALA A 163 -19.07 3.17 47.57
C ALA A 163 -18.40 2.99 48.96
N ALA A 164 -17.15 2.50 49.01
CA ALA A 164 -16.43 2.31 50.27
C ALA A 164 -16.09 3.63 50.98
N ALA A 165 -16.09 4.77 50.28
CA ALA A 165 -15.89 6.09 50.87
C ALA A 165 -17.04 6.53 51.80
N ALA A 166 -18.23 5.93 51.68
CA ALA A 166 -19.37 6.18 52.56
C ALA A 166 -19.44 5.22 53.77
N SER A 167 -18.51 4.26 53.87
CA SER A 167 -18.47 3.29 54.96
C SER A 167 -17.68 3.82 56.16
N ALA A 168 -18.19 3.56 57.37
CA ALA A 168 -17.47 3.81 58.62
C ALA A 168 -16.35 2.78 58.89
N GLN A 169 -16.28 1.69 58.11
CA GLN A 169 -15.31 0.62 58.32
C GLN A 169 -13.87 1.09 58.11
N LEU A 170 -12.96 0.61 58.95
CA LEU A 170 -11.53 0.92 58.88
C LEU A 170 -10.84 0.03 57.83
N ILE A 171 -9.89 0.59 57.10
CA ILE A 171 -9.05 -0.08 56.10
C ILE A 171 -7.61 0.05 56.58
N ASP A 172 -6.88 -1.07 56.66
CA ASP A 172 -5.48 -1.09 57.10
C ASP A 172 -4.63 -0.22 56.14
N LEU A 173 -3.77 0.63 56.70
CA LEU A 173 -2.94 1.59 55.96
C LEU A 173 -2.00 0.92 54.92
N LEU A 174 -1.74 -0.38 55.04
CA LEU A 174 -0.96 -1.18 54.09
C LEU A 174 -1.76 -1.62 52.84
N GLU A 175 -3.10 -1.56 52.87
CA GLU A 175 -3.99 -1.97 51.75
C GLU A 175 -3.94 -0.96 50.57
N ASP A 176 -3.45 0.26 50.81
CA ASP A 176 -3.11 1.26 49.79
C ASP A 176 -1.57 1.44 49.65
N THR A 177 -0.84 0.32 49.61
CA THR A 177 0.62 0.27 49.30
C THR A 177 0.98 -0.85 48.31
N ARG A 178 2.12 -0.74 47.64
CA ARG A 178 2.70 -1.85 46.85
C ARG A 178 3.26 -2.99 47.70
N ILE A 179 3.24 -2.87 49.04
CA ILE A 179 3.71 -3.93 49.94
C ILE A 179 2.82 -5.17 49.74
N HIS A 180 3.43 -6.30 49.37
CA HIS A 180 2.72 -7.55 49.19
C HIS A 180 2.21 -8.08 50.55
N PRO A 181 1.00 -8.67 50.66
CA PRO A 181 0.48 -9.19 51.93
C PRO A 181 1.35 -10.25 52.63
N GLU A 182 2.27 -10.93 51.93
CA GLU A 182 3.27 -11.80 52.57
C GLU A 182 4.24 -11.03 53.48
N SER A 183 4.47 -9.76 53.19
CA SER A 183 5.42 -8.88 53.84
C SER A 183 4.77 -7.93 54.85
N TYR A 184 3.46 -8.03 55.10
CA TYR A 184 2.75 -7.19 56.08
C TYR A 184 3.30 -7.36 57.51
N VAL A 185 3.73 -8.57 57.89
CA VAL A 185 4.40 -8.80 59.19
C VAL A 185 5.74 -8.05 59.24
N LEU A 186 6.52 -8.11 58.16
CA LEU A 186 7.81 -7.40 58.07
C LEU A 186 7.64 -5.87 58.08
N ALA A 187 6.56 -5.35 57.49
CA ALA A 187 6.21 -3.93 57.53
C ALA A 187 5.70 -3.47 58.91
N LYS A 188 4.88 -4.28 59.60
CA LYS A 188 4.44 -3.99 60.99
C LYS A 188 5.62 -4.03 61.96
N ASN A 189 6.53 -5.00 61.85
CA ASN A 189 7.76 -5.05 62.65
C ASN A 189 8.67 -3.84 62.41
N LEU A 190 8.94 -3.48 61.14
CA LEU A 190 9.73 -2.29 60.79
C LEU A 190 9.13 -1.00 61.37
N ALA A 191 7.81 -0.84 61.34
CA ALA A 191 7.13 0.30 61.94
C ALA A 191 7.23 0.30 63.47
N LYS A 192 7.05 -0.88 64.11
CA LYS A 192 7.18 -1.05 65.57
C LYS A 192 8.59 -0.71 66.07
N ASP A 193 9.63 -1.22 65.41
CA ASP A 193 11.01 -0.97 65.83
C ASP A 193 11.36 0.52 65.75
N VAL A 194 10.93 1.21 64.68
CA VAL A 194 11.10 2.67 64.52
C VAL A 194 10.27 3.46 65.54
N TYR A 195 9.09 2.99 65.91
CA TYR A 195 8.25 3.59 66.95
C TYR A 195 8.93 3.50 68.34
N VAL A 196 9.51 2.35 68.68
CA VAL A 196 10.24 2.14 69.95
C VAL A 196 11.49 3.01 70.01
N GLU A 197 12.24 3.15 68.91
CA GLU A 197 13.42 4.05 68.84
C GLU A 197 13.05 5.53 69.08
N ASP A 198 11.87 5.99 68.63
CA ASP A 198 11.38 7.37 68.84
C ASP A 198 10.80 7.58 70.26
N ALA A 199 10.02 6.61 70.75
CA ALA A 199 9.31 6.71 72.04
C ALA A 199 10.22 6.53 73.28
N GLN A 200 11.38 5.89 73.14
CA GLN A 200 12.28 5.50 74.24
C GLN A 200 11.64 4.57 75.29
N HIS A 201 10.51 3.93 74.96
CA HIS A 201 9.86 2.92 75.81
C HIS A 201 10.67 1.62 75.88
N GLU A 202 10.59 0.91 77.01
CA GLU A 202 11.09 -0.47 77.06
C GLU A 202 10.21 -1.39 76.23
N ILE A 203 10.84 -2.32 75.50
CA ILE A 203 10.24 -3.19 74.47
C ILE A 203 9.05 -4.04 74.96
N ASN A 204 8.88 -4.15 76.28
CA ASN A 204 7.94 -5.08 76.93
C ASN A 204 6.55 -4.49 77.24
N GLU A 205 6.31 -3.19 77.03
CA GLU A 205 5.05 -2.53 77.47
C GLU A 205 4.11 -2.08 76.33
N MET A 206 4.45 -2.28 75.06
CA MET A 206 3.51 -1.98 73.95
C MET A 206 2.34 -2.97 73.91
N ASP A 207 1.11 -2.48 74.03
CA ASP A 207 -0.10 -3.26 73.83
C ASP A 207 -0.41 -3.51 72.33
N ASP A 208 -1.49 -4.23 72.04
CA ASP A 208 -1.88 -4.56 70.66
C ASP A 208 -2.42 -3.34 69.88
N GLU A 209 -2.95 -2.30 70.56
CA GLU A 209 -3.47 -1.08 69.92
C GLU A 209 -2.32 -0.15 69.51
N GLU A 210 -1.30 0.04 70.38
CA GLU A 210 -0.07 0.76 70.03
C GLU A 210 0.67 0.10 68.86
N GLN A 211 0.64 -1.23 68.76
CA GLN A 211 1.26 -1.96 67.66
C GLN A 211 0.53 -1.79 66.32
N GLU A 212 -0.77 -1.51 66.31
CA GLU A 212 -1.47 -1.13 65.08
C GLU A 212 -1.27 0.36 64.75
N MET A 213 -1.26 1.25 65.75
CA MET A 213 -0.99 2.69 65.60
C MET A 213 0.43 3.01 65.11
N ALA A 214 1.41 2.11 65.32
CA ALA A 214 2.79 2.31 64.89
C ALA A 214 2.94 2.66 63.39
N ILE A 215 2.11 2.10 62.50
CA ILE A 215 2.14 2.45 61.06
C ILE A 215 1.68 3.90 60.81
N GLU A 216 0.71 4.38 61.59
CA GLU A 216 0.17 5.74 61.46
C GLU A 216 1.19 6.78 61.97
N HIS A 217 1.73 6.58 63.17
CA HIS A 217 2.79 7.44 63.75
C HIS A 217 4.02 7.56 62.83
N VAL A 218 4.45 6.43 62.26
CA VAL A 218 5.59 6.35 61.32
C VAL A 218 5.28 7.06 59.98
N ARG A 219 4.01 7.13 59.58
CA ARG A 219 3.55 7.92 58.42
C ARG A 219 3.43 9.41 58.71
N GLU A 220 2.99 9.79 59.90
CA GLU A 220 2.95 11.20 60.35
C GLU A 220 4.35 11.81 60.52
N ARG A 221 5.37 10.98 60.78
CA ARG A 221 6.77 11.42 60.98
C ARG A 221 7.75 10.87 59.91
N PRO A 222 7.64 11.27 58.61
CA PRO A 222 8.51 10.79 57.54
C PRO A 222 10.02 11.06 57.70
N SER A 223 10.44 11.87 58.68
CA SER A 223 11.85 12.11 59.02
C SER A 223 12.53 10.83 59.51
N MET A 224 11.89 10.08 60.40
CA MET A 224 12.45 8.90 61.10
C MET A 224 12.79 7.80 60.09
N LEU A 225 11.83 7.48 59.21
CA LEU A 225 12.04 6.56 58.10
C LEU A 225 13.13 7.04 57.15
N ARG A 226 13.29 8.34 56.88
CA ARG A 226 14.38 8.83 56.00
C ARG A 226 15.75 8.54 56.60
N SER A 227 15.96 8.81 57.89
CA SER A 227 17.20 8.51 58.61
C SER A 227 17.51 7.02 58.74
N LEU A 228 16.49 6.15 58.83
CA LEU A 228 16.69 4.71 59.03
C LEU A 228 17.54 4.06 57.91
N LYS A 229 18.68 3.48 58.27
CA LYS A 229 19.55 2.75 57.33
C LYS A 229 19.17 1.27 57.29
N ILE A 230 18.46 0.87 56.25
CA ILE A 230 18.05 -0.54 56.04
C ILE A 230 19.24 -1.52 56.06
N VAL A 231 20.43 -1.10 55.62
CA VAL A 231 21.67 -1.92 55.60
C VAL A 231 22.25 -2.17 57.02
N GLU A 232 21.86 -1.37 58.01
CA GLU A 232 22.18 -1.61 59.43
C GLU A 232 21.05 -2.40 60.09
N TYR A 233 19.78 -2.01 59.88
CA TYR A 233 18.59 -2.73 60.37
C TYR A 233 18.55 -4.21 59.94
N ILE A 234 18.91 -4.55 58.70
CA ILE A 234 18.92 -5.95 58.20
C ILE A 234 19.96 -6.87 58.89
N LYS A 235 20.76 -6.33 59.82
CA LYS A 235 21.70 -7.09 60.65
C LYS A 235 21.10 -7.50 62.01
N SER A 236 20.05 -6.83 62.49
CA SER A 236 19.32 -7.24 63.70
C SER A 236 18.18 -8.22 63.41
N ILE A 237 17.64 -8.25 62.19
CA ILE A 237 16.61 -9.20 61.76
C ILE A 237 17.19 -10.63 61.60
N THR A 238 16.41 -11.63 62.01
CA THR A 238 16.63 -13.06 61.74
C THR A 238 16.81 -13.36 60.24
N GLU A 239 17.72 -14.28 59.91
CA GLU A 239 18.10 -14.67 58.53
C GLU A 239 16.90 -15.04 57.62
N GLU A 240 15.82 -15.60 58.17
CA GLU A 240 14.60 -15.97 57.43
C GLU A 240 13.92 -14.77 56.72
N TYR A 241 14.06 -13.56 57.29
CA TYR A 241 13.38 -12.36 56.80
C TYR A 241 14.33 -11.37 56.11
N ARG A 242 15.52 -11.82 55.69
CA ARG A 242 16.63 -10.97 55.21
C ARG A 242 16.49 -10.41 53.78
N LYS A 243 15.30 -9.90 53.43
CA LYS A 243 14.97 -9.33 52.11
C LYS A 243 15.37 -7.84 52.01
N LEU A 244 16.60 -7.55 51.62
CA LEU A 244 17.15 -6.18 51.58
C LEU A 244 16.37 -5.22 50.68
N GLU A 245 16.08 -5.64 49.46
CA GLU A 245 15.35 -4.84 48.47
C GLU A 245 13.92 -4.61 48.95
N THR A 246 13.22 -5.67 49.38
CA THR A 246 11.85 -5.57 49.93
C THR A 246 11.78 -4.65 51.14
N LEU A 247 12.79 -4.60 52.02
CA LEU A 247 12.83 -3.65 53.15
C LEU A 247 13.04 -2.20 52.70
N ARG A 248 13.78 -1.95 51.61
CA ARG A 248 13.84 -0.61 51.00
C ARG A 248 12.48 -0.21 50.42
N ASP A 249 11.85 -1.13 49.70
CA ASP A 249 10.54 -0.89 49.06
C ASP A 249 9.44 -0.64 50.11
N ILE A 250 9.42 -1.42 51.21
CA ILE A 250 8.56 -1.16 52.38
C ILE A 250 8.84 0.23 52.95
N LYS A 251 10.10 0.62 53.18
CA LYS A 251 10.43 1.97 53.65
C LYS A 251 9.92 3.06 52.71
N PHE A 252 10.01 2.89 51.39
CA PHE A 252 9.48 3.86 50.43
C PHE A 252 7.94 3.91 50.41
N GLU A 253 7.26 2.77 50.52
CA GLU A 253 5.79 2.68 50.54
C GLU A 253 5.16 3.05 51.90
N LEU A 254 5.92 2.97 53.00
CA LEU A 254 5.54 3.60 54.27
C LEU A 254 5.72 5.11 54.19
N LEU A 255 6.81 5.63 53.58
CA LEU A 255 7.04 7.06 53.37
C LEU A 255 5.99 7.73 52.45
N CYS A 256 5.69 7.11 51.31
CA CYS A 256 4.80 7.63 50.27
C CYS A 256 3.95 6.49 49.67
N GLY A 257 2.88 6.10 50.38
CA GLY A 257 2.01 4.99 50.01
C GLY A 257 1.51 5.06 48.56
N PHE A 258 1.90 4.05 47.77
CA PHE A 258 1.54 3.86 46.38
C PHE A 258 1.65 5.14 45.52
N SER A 259 2.75 5.87 45.70
CA SER A 259 3.11 7.05 44.89
C SER A 259 2.97 6.77 43.40
N ASP A 260 2.53 7.74 42.61
CA ASP A 260 2.57 7.65 41.15
C ASP A 260 4.03 7.81 40.65
N TRP A 261 4.36 7.14 39.55
CA TRP A 261 5.68 7.17 38.89
C TRP A 261 5.59 7.79 37.49
N ARG A 262 4.37 8.09 37.01
CA ARG A 262 4.15 8.79 35.74
C ARG A 262 4.68 10.22 35.80
N ILE A 263 5.07 10.74 34.65
CA ILE A 263 5.31 12.17 34.45
C ILE A 263 4.00 12.92 34.79
N PRO A 264 4.01 13.94 35.67
CA PRO A 264 2.84 14.76 35.94
C PRO A 264 2.29 15.41 34.67
N TYR A 265 0.96 15.53 34.56
CA TYR A 265 0.35 16.17 33.40
C TYR A 265 0.79 17.64 33.26
N THR A 266 1.21 18.00 32.05
CA THR A 266 1.49 19.36 31.61
C THR A 266 0.51 19.75 30.52
N GLU A 267 -0.01 20.98 30.55
CA GLU A 267 -0.83 21.52 29.45
C GLU A 267 0.02 21.57 28.16
N PRO A 268 -0.55 21.32 26.96
CA PRO A 268 0.22 21.28 25.72
C PRO A 268 0.95 22.59 25.44
N SER A 269 2.19 22.51 24.94
CA SER A 269 2.89 23.68 24.44
C SER A 269 2.21 24.24 23.17
N PRO A 270 2.39 25.53 22.82
CA PRO A 270 1.84 26.11 21.57
C PRO A 270 2.31 25.38 20.29
N ASP A 271 3.42 24.64 20.38
CA ASP A 271 3.92 23.78 19.31
C ASP A 271 3.09 22.49 19.20
N GLU A 272 2.76 21.86 20.33
CA GLU A 272 1.88 20.68 20.38
C GLU A 272 0.42 21.04 20.04
N GLU A 273 -0.09 22.19 20.51
CA GLU A 273 -1.38 22.73 20.06
C GLU A 273 -1.41 22.90 18.53
N PHE A 274 -0.32 23.39 17.94
CA PHE A 274 -0.21 23.55 16.50
C PHE A 274 -0.30 22.22 15.76
N TRP A 275 0.40 21.18 16.23
CA TRP A 275 0.31 19.83 15.64
C TRP A 275 -1.06 19.19 15.84
N LEU A 276 -1.62 19.26 17.06
CA LEU A 276 -2.94 18.69 17.41
C LEU A 276 -4.08 19.25 16.55
N LEU A 277 -4.08 20.56 16.29
CA LEU A 277 -5.15 21.24 15.54
C LEU A 277 -4.92 21.28 14.02
N SER A 278 -3.71 21.02 13.53
CA SER A 278 -3.41 20.92 12.08
C SER A 278 -3.43 19.48 11.55
N GLY A 279 -3.12 18.49 12.39
CA GLY A 279 -2.85 17.12 11.96
C GLY A 279 -1.52 16.95 11.21
N GLU A 280 -0.67 17.98 11.22
CA GLU A 280 0.64 18.02 10.58
C GLU A 280 1.75 17.64 11.57
N THR A 281 2.98 17.45 11.09
CA THR A 281 4.17 17.19 11.93
C THR A 281 5.35 18.05 11.51
N ASP A 282 6.42 18.07 12.32
CA ASP A 282 7.66 18.76 11.94
C ASP A 282 8.28 18.17 10.65
N ASP A 283 7.97 16.91 10.31
CA ASP A 283 8.32 16.30 9.04
C ASP A 283 7.50 16.83 7.84
N THR A 284 6.26 17.28 8.03
CA THR A 284 5.48 17.87 6.93
C THR A 284 5.72 19.38 6.82
N ILE A 285 5.80 20.09 7.95
CA ILE A 285 5.90 21.56 8.01
C ILE A 285 7.06 22.01 8.92
N SER A 286 8.29 21.91 8.39
CA SER A 286 9.51 22.51 8.98
C SER A 286 10.12 23.58 8.08
N GLU A 287 10.86 24.52 8.68
CA GLU A 287 11.53 25.59 7.95
C GLU A 287 12.50 25.03 6.89
N GLY A 288 12.43 25.58 5.68
CA GLY A 288 13.21 25.14 4.54
C GLY A 288 12.59 24.01 3.71
N ARG A 289 11.56 23.27 4.16
CA ARG A 289 10.89 22.28 3.30
C ARG A 289 10.13 22.95 2.15
N ILE A 290 10.02 22.25 1.02
CA ILE A 290 9.28 22.70 -0.17
C ILE A 290 7.92 22.01 -0.16
N VAL A 291 6.86 22.81 -0.26
CA VAL A 291 5.46 22.40 -0.12
C VAL A 291 4.61 22.95 -1.26
N GLN A 292 3.41 22.38 -1.45
CA GLN A 292 2.40 22.88 -2.38
C GLN A 292 1.20 23.43 -1.60
N VAL A 293 0.64 24.54 -2.08
CA VAL A 293 -0.52 25.21 -1.46
C VAL A 293 -1.44 25.75 -2.54
N THR A 294 -2.75 25.73 -2.27
CA THR A 294 -3.77 26.26 -3.20
C THR A 294 -4.05 27.73 -2.87
N VAL A 295 -4.01 28.61 -3.88
CA VAL A 295 -4.32 30.04 -3.76
C VAL A 295 -5.80 30.22 -3.40
N ARG A 296 -6.09 31.03 -2.38
CA ARG A 296 -7.47 31.33 -1.93
C ARG A 296 -7.88 32.78 -2.08
N ASN A 297 -6.94 33.71 -1.97
CA ASN A 297 -7.21 35.13 -2.13
C ASN A 297 -5.92 35.89 -2.51
N ILE A 298 -6.00 36.77 -3.50
CA ILE A 298 -4.86 37.56 -3.99
C ILE A 298 -5.07 39.02 -3.57
N GLN A 299 -4.07 39.62 -2.94
CA GLN A 299 -4.06 41.01 -2.49
C GLN A 299 -2.75 41.68 -2.93
N ASP A 300 -2.77 42.99 -3.16
CA ASP A 300 -1.67 43.75 -3.78
C ASP A 300 -0.27 43.46 -3.19
N ASN A 301 -0.21 43.28 -1.86
CA ASN A 301 1.04 43.03 -1.12
C ASN A 301 1.22 41.57 -0.63
N LYS A 302 0.24 40.67 -0.82
CA LYS A 302 0.32 39.27 -0.35
C LYS A 302 -0.68 38.34 -1.04
N ILE A 303 -0.28 37.10 -1.23
CA ILE A 303 -1.12 36.00 -1.68
C ILE A 303 -1.44 35.14 -0.45
N ILE A 304 -2.74 34.89 -0.21
CA ILE A 304 -3.22 34.00 0.85
C ILE A 304 -3.55 32.64 0.21
N CYS A 305 -2.89 31.60 0.70
CA CYS A 305 -3.07 30.23 0.25
C CYS A 305 -3.52 29.32 1.41
N THR A 306 -3.95 28.11 1.09
CA THR A 306 -4.22 27.05 2.07
C THR A 306 -3.50 25.76 1.69
N PHE A 307 -2.99 25.05 2.70
CA PHE A 307 -2.64 23.63 2.58
C PHE A 307 -3.90 22.77 2.48
N ASP A 308 -3.72 21.51 2.09
CA ASP A 308 -4.81 20.52 2.03
C ASP A 308 -5.32 20.12 3.43
N SER A 309 -4.49 20.27 4.46
CA SER A 309 -4.86 20.22 5.89
C SER A 309 -5.70 21.42 6.36
N GLY A 310 -5.90 22.43 5.50
CA GLY A 310 -6.65 23.65 5.84
C GLY A 310 -5.84 24.74 6.54
N LEU A 311 -4.57 24.47 6.90
CA LEU A 311 -3.66 25.49 7.41
C LEU A 311 -3.50 26.68 6.45
N LYS A 312 -3.30 27.88 7.00
CA LYS A 312 -3.16 29.12 6.23
C LYS A 312 -1.68 29.38 5.89
N ALA A 313 -1.42 29.61 4.61
CA ALA A 313 -0.12 30.03 4.10
C ALA A 313 -0.20 31.46 3.56
N ILE A 314 0.91 32.21 3.70
CA ILE A 314 1.05 33.56 3.14
C ILE A 314 2.36 33.63 2.34
N VAL A 315 2.24 33.96 1.06
CA VAL A 315 3.36 34.42 0.24
C VAL A 315 3.28 35.96 0.22
N MET A 316 4.29 36.65 0.74
CA MET A 316 4.36 38.10 0.63
C MET A 316 4.80 38.50 -0.80
N ALA A 317 4.37 39.66 -1.29
CA ALA A 317 4.69 40.14 -2.64
C ALA A 317 6.21 40.17 -2.94
N ASP A 318 7.02 40.55 -1.95
CA ASP A 318 8.49 40.56 -2.04
C ASP A 318 9.12 39.15 -2.10
N ASN A 319 8.36 38.08 -1.88
CA ASN A 319 8.81 36.69 -1.84
C ASN A 319 8.12 35.77 -2.87
N TYR A 320 7.31 36.31 -3.78
CA TYR A 320 6.71 35.53 -4.88
C TYR A 320 7.71 35.19 -5.98
N SER A 321 8.48 36.18 -6.46
CA SER A 321 9.43 36.05 -7.57
C SER A 321 10.70 36.85 -7.27
N ASP A 322 11.81 36.47 -7.92
CA ASP A 322 13.07 37.22 -7.89
C ASP A 322 12.98 38.55 -8.66
N GLU A 323 12.01 38.69 -9.57
CA GLU A 323 11.72 39.92 -10.33
C GLU A 323 10.61 40.78 -9.69
N GLY A 324 10.07 40.35 -8.54
CA GLY A 324 8.96 41.00 -7.83
C GLY A 324 7.56 40.45 -8.19
N PHE A 325 6.55 40.88 -7.44
CA PHE A 325 5.14 40.55 -7.71
C PHE A 325 4.42 41.74 -8.31
N ASP A 326 3.74 41.50 -9.42
CA ASP A 326 2.79 42.42 -10.05
C ASP A 326 1.46 41.67 -10.26
N PRO A 327 0.34 42.13 -9.68
CA PRO A 327 -0.97 41.52 -9.86
C PRO A 327 -1.47 41.47 -11.32
N GLU A 328 -1.08 42.39 -12.20
CA GLU A 328 -1.59 42.42 -13.58
C GLU A 328 -0.84 41.45 -14.52
N SER A 329 0.47 41.27 -14.35
CA SER A 329 1.28 40.37 -15.22
C SER A 329 1.39 38.93 -14.72
N SER A 330 1.18 38.65 -13.43
CA SER A 330 1.47 37.33 -12.82
C SER A 330 0.50 36.20 -13.20
N GLN A 331 -0.61 36.49 -13.90
CA GLN A 331 -1.65 35.55 -14.39
C GLN A 331 -2.38 34.67 -13.36
N LEU A 332 -1.96 34.73 -12.09
CA LEU A 332 -2.40 33.88 -10.98
C LEU A 332 -3.89 34.06 -10.65
N ARG A 333 -4.55 32.96 -10.26
CA ARG A 333 -5.99 32.91 -9.95
C ARG A 333 -6.25 32.20 -8.63
N GLU A 334 -7.39 32.51 -8.02
CA GLU A 334 -7.93 31.72 -6.92
C GLU A 334 -8.23 30.29 -7.41
N GLY A 335 -7.70 29.28 -6.71
CA GLY A 335 -7.71 27.87 -7.12
C GLY A 335 -6.42 27.37 -7.78
N ASP A 336 -5.48 28.24 -8.16
CA ASP A 336 -4.17 27.79 -8.68
C ASP A 336 -3.30 27.18 -7.57
N VAL A 337 -2.47 26.19 -7.93
CA VAL A 337 -1.53 25.55 -6.99
C VAL A 337 -0.15 26.18 -7.12
N LEU A 338 0.33 26.82 -6.05
CA LEU A 338 1.69 27.32 -5.94
C LEU A 338 2.58 26.29 -5.24
N THR A 339 3.81 26.15 -5.73
CA THR A 339 4.89 25.46 -5.00
C THR A 339 5.79 26.51 -4.36
N GLY A 340 6.06 26.38 -3.06
CA GLY A 340 6.86 27.34 -2.31
C GLY A 340 7.65 26.67 -1.20
N LYS A 341 8.71 27.32 -0.76
CA LYS A 341 9.55 26.89 0.35
C LYS A 341 9.08 27.55 1.65
N ILE A 342 8.99 26.79 2.73
CA ILE A 342 8.69 27.33 4.06
C ILE A 342 9.86 28.20 4.51
N ARG A 343 9.57 29.45 4.86
CA ARG A 343 10.55 30.41 5.39
C ARG A 343 10.40 30.60 6.90
N ASN A 344 9.18 30.57 7.42
CA ASN A 344 8.92 30.58 8.86
C ASN A 344 7.53 30.00 9.19
N VAL A 345 7.38 29.38 10.35
CA VAL A 345 6.11 28.85 10.87
C VAL A 345 5.71 29.63 12.14
N ASN A 346 4.61 30.39 12.09
CA ASN A 346 4.06 31.06 13.26
C ASN A 346 2.98 30.19 13.91
N LYS A 347 3.43 29.26 14.75
CA LYS A 347 2.61 28.22 15.39
C LYS A 347 1.44 28.84 16.17
N ASN A 348 1.72 29.81 17.04
CA ASN A 348 0.73 30.58 17.84
C ASN A 348 -0.39 31.28 17.03
N ARG A 349 -0.25 31.44 15.71
CA ARG A 349 -1.28 32.04 14.83
C ARG A 349 -1.77 31.11 13.73
N PHE A 350 -1.30 29.87 13.68
CA PHE A 350 -1.64 28.90 12.63
C PHE A 350 -1.37 29.44 11.20
N MET A 351 -0.24 30.14 11.04
CA MET A 351 0.18 30.74 9.76
C MET A 351 1.59 30.32 9.36
N VAL A 352 1.73 29.85 8.12
CA VAL A 352 3.03 29.51 7.50
C VAL A 352 3.41 30.61 6.51
N TYR A 353 4.65 31.09 6.57
CA TYR A 353 5.20 32.05 5.61
C TYR A 353 6.03 31.33 4.55
N LEU A 354 5.68 31.56 3.28
CA LEU A 354 6.27 30.88 2.13
C LEU A 354 7.05 31.85 1.23
N THR A 355 8.03 31.30 0.50
CA THR A 355 8.77 31.96 -0.57
C THR A 355 8.72 31.11 -1.85
N CYS A 356 8.37 31.73 -2.98
CA CYS A 356 8.31 31.09 -4.30
C CYS A 356 9.50 31.49 -5.20
N LYS A 357 10.39 32.36 -4.71
CA LYS A 357 11.64 32.79 -5.38
C LYS A 357 12.44 31.60 -5.93
N ALA A 358 12.79 31.66 -7.20
CA ALA A 358 13.62 30.63 -7.84
C ALA A 358 15.04 30.59 -7.22
N SER A 359 15.56 31.72 -6.74
CA SER A 359 16.84 31.78 -6.03
C SER A 359 16.84 31.00 -4.71
N GLU A 360 15.76 31.08 -3.91
CA GLU A 360 15.65 30.42 -2.60
C GLU A 360 15.19 28.96 -2.71
N MET A 361 14.39 28.64 -3.74
CA MET A 361 13.99 27.28 -4.13
C MET A 361 15.16 26.44 -4.63
N ARG A 362 16.15 27.05 -5.32
CA ARG A 362 17.38 26.35 -5.76
C ARG A 362 18.33 26.01 -4.62
N ARG A 363 18.24 26.68 -3.47
CA ARG A 363 19.01 26.33 -2.27
C ARG A 363 18.41 25.09 -1.62
N ARG A 364 18.96 23.90 -1.91
CA ARG A 364 18.62 22.67 -1.19
C ARG A 364 18.82 22.90 0.33
N PRO A 365 17.87 22.50 1.20
CA PRO A 365 18.04 22.64 2.66
C PRO A 365 19.18 21.76 3.18
N PHE A 366 19.25 20.54 2.65
CA PHE A 366 20.28 19.56 2.97
C PHE A 366 21.53 19.80 2.13
N SER A 367 22.61 20.23 2.79
CA SER A 367 23.96 19.82 2.40
C SER A 367 24.06 18.29 2.42
N ARG A 368 24.95 17.71 1.61
CA ARG A 368 25.33 16.28 1.70
C ARG A 368 26.19 16.01 2.94
N GLY A 369 25.65 16.27 4.14
CA GLY A 369 26.32 16.03 5.42
C GLY A 369 26.13 14.59 5.92
N GLU A 370 24.94 14.04 5.69
CA GLU A 370 24.53 12.70 6.15
C GLU A 370 23.98 11.89 4.95
N GLN A 371 24.83 11.67 3.94
CA GLN A 371 24.69 10.45 3.14
C GLN A 371 25.38 9.35 3.93
N ASP A 372 24.60 8.32 4.29
CA ASP A 372 25.08 7.09 4.95
C ASP A 372 26.34 6.57 4.23
N PRO A 373 27.40 6.11 4.93
CA PRO A 373 28.57 5.48 4.32
C PRO A 373 28.23 4.33 3.33
N TYR A 374 27.10 3.65 3.52
CA TYR A 374 26.57 2.61 2.65
C TYR A 374 25.60 3.14 1.57
N TYR A 375 25.26 4.43 1.56
CA TYR A 375 24.52 5.08 0.45
C TYR A 375 25.41 5.20 -0.78
N HIS A 376 25.47 4.14 -1.57
CA HIS A 376 26.10 4.16 -2.88
C HIS A 376 25.10 4.70 -3.91
N GLU A 377 25.40 5.88 -4.46
CA GLU A 377 24.60 6.58 -5.48
C GLU A 377 24.74 5.92 -6.88
N GLN A 378 24.71 4.59 -6.93
CA GLN A 378 24.95 3.79 -8.12
C GLN A 378 23.69 3.67 -9.01
N ASP A 379 23.83 4.13 -10.26
CA ASP A 379 23.04 3.81 -11.46
C ASP A 379 21.50 3.97 -11.46
N MET A 380 20.86 4.45 -10.41
CA MET A 380 19.44 4.86 -10.46
C MET A 380 19.16 5.93 -11.54
N THR A 381 20.10 6.85 -11.76
CA THR A 381 20.03 7.87 -12.83
C THR A 381 20.25 7.25 -14.21
N SER A 382 21.26 6.39 -14.36
CA SER A 382 21.54 5.64 -15.60
C SER A 382 20.31 4.83 -16.02
N GLN A 383 19.81 3.97 -15.13
CA GLN A 383 18.66 3.13 -15.39
C GLN A 383 17.41 3.96 -15.70
N THR A 384 17.07 5.00 -14.94
CA THR A 384 15.84 5.78 -15.21
C THR A 384 15.91 6.63 -16.49
N VAL A 385 17.11 7.03 -16.95
CA VAL A 385 17.29 7.67 -18.27
C VAL A 385 17.22 6.63 -19.39
N GLU A 386 17.85 5.48 -19.23
CA GLU A 386 17.79 4.39 -20.22
C GLU A 386 16.40 3.77 -20.34
N ASP A 387 15.64 3.62 -19.24
CA ASP A 387 14.26 3.14 -19.25
C ASP A 387 13.33 4.13 -19.95
N LYS A 388 13.55 5.44 -19.76
CA LYS A 388 12.83 6.50 -20.51
C LYS A 388 13.21 6.47 -21.99
N ALA A 389 14.49 6.31 -22.32
CA ALA A 389 14.96 6.20 -23.69
C ALA A 389 14.47 4.91 -24.38
N ARG A 390 14.37 3.79 -23.65
CA ARG A 390 13.80 2.52 -24.15
C ARG A 390 12.31 2.66 -24.39
N LYS A 391 11.54 3.18 -23.42
CA LYS A 391 10.11 3.48 -23.58
C LYS A 391 9.83 4.47 -24.72
N GLN A 392 10.67 5.50 -24.91
CA GLN A 392 10.57 6.39 -26.08
C GLN A 392 10.92 5.69 -27.40
N LYS A 393 11.95 4.83 -27.45
CA LYS A 393 12.27 4.01 -28.65
C LYS A 393 11.16 3.00 -28.97
N GLU A 394 10.53 2.40 -27.97
CA GLU A 394 9.37 1.49 -28.13
C GLU A 394 8.14 2.25 -28.64
N LEU A 395 7.84 3.42 -28.09
CA LEU A 395 6.78 4.31 -28.57
C LEU A 395 7.05 4.81 -30.00
N ALA A 396 8.31 5.10 -30.36
CA ALA A 396 8.70 5.51 -31.70
C ALA A 396 8.68 4.36 -32.73
N LYS A 397 8.90 3.10 -32.30
CA LYS A 397 8.75 1.90 -33.15
C LYS A 397 7.29 1.57 -33.46
N LYS A 398 6.33 1.95 -32.61
CA LYS A 398 4.91 1.65 -32.84
C LYS A 398 4.32 2.61 -33.86
N HIS A 399 4.26 2.16 -35.12
CA HIS A 399 3.69 2.87 -36.29
C HIS A 399 2.17 3.11 -36.23
N PHE A 400 1.57 3.12 -35.03
CA PHE A 400 0.16 3.43 -34.78
C PHE A 400 0.02 4.15 -33.43
N LYS A 401 -1.03 4.96 -33.25
CA LYS A 401 -1.36 5.55 -31.93
C LYS A 401 -2.25 4.60 -31.14
N PRO A 402 -1.86 4.15 -29.93
CA PRO A 402 -2.70 3.31 -29.08
C PRO A 402 -4.07 3.96 -28.80
N ARG A 403 -5.11 3.13 -28.73
CA ARG A 403 -6.52 3.52 -28.60
C ARG A 403 -7.05 3.19 -27.21
N MET A 404 -7.98 3.99 -26.71
CA MET A 404 -8.72 3.74 -25.48
C MET A 404 -10.07 3.10 -25.84
N ILE A 405 -10.03 1.86 -26.31
CA ILE A 405 -11.19 1.04 -26.70
C ILE A 405 -11.13 -0.23 -25.86
N VAL A 406 -12.23 -0.54 -25.16
CA VAL A 406 -12.38 -1.76 -24.36
C VAL A 406 -13.39 -2.64 -25.07
N HIS A 407 -12.91 -3.68 -25.76
CA HIS A 407 -13.72 -4.61 -26.54
C HIS A 407 -13.00 -5.96 -26.66
N PRO A 408 -13.66 -7.13 -26.54
CA PRO A 408 -12.99 -8.43 -26.49
C PRO A 408 -12.11 -8.76 -27.71
N HIS A 409 -12.51 -8.30 -28.90
CA HIS A 409 -11.76 -8.51 -30.14
C HIS A 409 -10.86 -7.33 -30.51
N PHE A 410 -10.68 -6.32 -29.64
CA PHE A 410 -9.80 -5.18 -29.89
C PHE A 410 -8.48 -5.29 -29.12
N GLN A 411 -7.34 -5.16 -29.81
CA GLN A 411 -6.03 -5.04 -29.17
C GLN A 411 -5.12 -4.01 -29.84
N ASN A 412 -4.31 -3.31 -29.03
CA ASN A 412 -3.33 -2.32 -29.48
C ASN A 412 -2.04 -2.99 -30.00
N LEU A 413 -2.14 -3.67 -31.15
CA LEU A 413 -1.04 -4.37 -31.85
C LEU A 413 -0.78 -3.79 -33.25
N THR A 414 0.46 -3.93 -33.73
CA THR A 414 0.85 -3.72 -35.14
C THR A 414 0.25 -4.78 -36.07
N ALA A 415 0.44 -4.62 -37.39
CA ALA A 415 0.08 -5.64 -38.36
C ALA A 415 0.86 -6.95 -38.18
N GLU A 416 2.16 -6.86 -37.86
CA GLU A 416 3.05 -8.02 -37.69
C GLU A 416 2.73 -8.77 -36.39
N GLU A 417 2.64 -8.06 -35.25
CA GLU A 417 2.21 -8.64 -33.97
C GLU A 417 0.82 -9.28 -34.07
N ALA A 418 -0.11 -8.70 -34.84
CA ALA A 418 -1.43 -9.28 -35.08
C ALA A 418 -1.39 -10.56 -35.93
N MET A 419 -0.53 -10.64 -36.95
CA MET A 419 -0.35 -11.87 -37.73
C MET A 419 0.32 -12.98 -36.89
N GLN A 420 1.24 -12.61 -36.00
CA GLN A 420 1.86 -13.55 -35.06
C GLN A 420 0.86 -14.02 -33.98
N PHE A 421 0.05 -13.14 -33.39
CA PHE A 421 -1.00 -13.52 -32.42
C PHE A 421 -2.07 -14.44 -33.02
N LEU A 422 -2.24 -14.41 -34.34
CA LEU A 422 -3.17 -15.27 -35.07
C LEU A 422 -2.52 -16.55 -35.62
N SER A 423 -1.19 -16.70 -35.63
CA SER A 423 -0.54 -17.86 -36.30
C SER A 423 -0.99 -19.19 -35.74
N ASP A 424 -1.14 -19.26 -34.41
CA ASP A 424 -1.35 -20.51 -33.68
C ASP A 424 -2.86 -20.81 -33.48
N LYS A 425 -3.74 -19.98 -34.04
CA LYS A 425 -5.20 -20.03 -33.86
C LYS A 425 -5.95 -20.60 -35.07
N GLU A 426 -7.23 -20.92 -34.89
CA GLU A 426 -8.08 -21.47 -35.96
C GLU A 426 -8.26 -20.55 -37.18
N HIS A 427 -8.54 -21.16 -38.33
CA HIS A 427 -9.01 -20.42 -39.51
C HIS A 427 -10.37 -19.77 -39.22
N GLY A 428 -10.50 -18.47 -39.52
CA GLY A 428 -11.65 -17.65 -39.18
C GLY A 428 -11.53 -16.89 -37.86
N GLU A 429 -10.45 -17.04 -37.10
CA GLU A 429 -10.20 -16.19 -35.93
C GLU A 429 -9.98 -14.73 -36.35
N LYS A 430 -10.58 -13.81 -35.58
CA LYS A 430 -10.64 -12.37 -35.86
C LYS A 430 -10.01 -11.50 -34.77
N LEU A 431 -9.27 -10.47 -35.20
CA LEU A 431 -8.70 -9.43 -34.33
C LEU A 431 -8.85 -8.05 -34.98
N ILE A 432 -9.39 -7.08 -34.23
CA ILE A 432 -9.45 -5.68 -34.60
C ILE A 432 -8.29 -4.93 -33.91
N ARG A 433 -7.55 -4.14 -34.68
CA ARG A 433 -6.39 -3.37 -34.22
C ARG A 433 -6.41 -1.94 -34.74
N PRO A 434 -5.59 -1.02 -34.20
CA PRO A 434 -5.41 0.31 -34.78
C PRO A 434 -4.90 0.25 -36.22
N SER A 435 -5.31 1.21 -37.05
CA SER A 435 -4.70 1.41 -38.37
C SER A 435 -3.52 2.38 -38.27
N SER A 436 -2.48 2.13 -39.08
CA SER A 436 -1.39 3.09 -39.33
C SER A 436 -1.87 4.32 -40.12
N ARG A 437 -3.05 4.28 -40.75
CA ARG A 437 -3.68 5.43 -41.44
C ARG A 437 -4.13 6.55 -40.49
N GLY A 438 -4.21 6.30 -39.18
CA GLY A 438 -4.46 7.34 -38.17
C GLY A 438 -5.67 7.08 -37.26
N PRO A 439 -6.02 8.04 -36.38
CA PRO A 439 -6.96 7.84 -35.26
C PRO A 439 -8.45 7.76 -35.64
N SER A 440 -8.76 7.76 -36.94
CA SER A 440 -10.12 7.59 -37.49
C SER A 440 -10.25 6.33 -38.35
N PHE A 441 -9.31 5.38 -38.18
CA PHE A 441 -9.29 4.12 -38.91
C PHE A 441 -8.86 2.98 -37.99
N LEU A 442 -9.59 1.88 -38.04
CA LEU A 442 -9.20 0.59 -37.47
C LEU A 442 -8.91 -0.41 -38.61
N THR A 443 -8.28 -1.54 -38.28
CA THR A 443 -8.09 -2.64 -39.21
C THR A 443 -8.53 -3.94 -38.56
N LEU A 444 -9.57 -4.56 -39.12
CA LEU A 444 -9.89 -5.96 -38.90
C LEU A 444 -8.81 -6.81 -39.58
N THR A 445 -8.23 -7.76 -38.85
CA THR A 445 -7.34 -8.80 -39.35
C THR A 445 -7.98 -10.15 -39.09
N LEU A 446 -8.10 -10.97 -40.14
CA LEU A 446 -8.79 -12.25 -40.14
C LEU A 446 -7.84 -13.34 -40.67
N LYS A 447 -7.68 -14.45 -39.93
CA LYS A 447 -6.93 -15.61 -40.42
C LYS A 447 -7.76 -16.35 -41.47
N ILE A 448 -7.38 -16.27 -42.74
CA ILE A 448 -8.00 -17.07 -43.81
C ILE A 448 -7.43 -18.50 -43.76
N PHE A 449 -6.11 -18.61 -43.60
CA PHE A 449 -5.39 -19.87 -43.51
C PHE A 449 -4.02 -19.68 -42.85
N ASP A 450 -3.26 -20.76 -42.71
CA ASP A 450 -1.89 -20.70 -42.22
C ASP A 450 -1.02 -19.91 -43.21
N GLY A 451 -0.41 -18.82 -42.73
CA GLY A 451 0.34 -17.87 -43.56
C GLY A 451 -0.50 -16.95 -44.45
N VAL A 452 -1.84 -16.97 -44.36
CA VAL A 452 -2.73 -16.11 -45.19
C VAL A 452 -3.72 -15.35 -44.31
N TYR A 453 -3.51 -14.04 -44.19
CA TYR A 453 -4.33 -13.13 -43.40
C TYR A 453 -5.00 -12.10 -44.31
N ALA A 454 -6.30 -11.88 -44.13
CA ALA A 454 -7.01 -10.79 -44.78
C ALA A 454 -7.06 -9.58 -43.83
N HIS A 455 -6.69 -8.40 -44.33
CA HIS A 455 -6.83 -7.14 -43.62
C HIS A 455 -7.95 -6.33 -44.26
N LYS A 456 -8.90 -5.85 -43.45
CA LYS A 456 -10.00 -4.99 -43.88
C LYS A 456 -10.00 -3.72 -43.05
N GLU A 457 -10.05 -2.58 -43.72
CA GLU A 457 -10.11 -1.29 -43.04
C GLU A 457 -11.54 -0.95 -42.61
N ILE A 458 -11.66 -0.37 -41.43
CA ILE A 458 -12.89 0.17 -40.87
C ILE A 458 -12.65 1.67 -40.70
N ALA A 459 -13.40 2.51 -41.38
CA ALA A 459 -13.31 3.96 -41.20
C ALA A 459 -14.28 4.41 -40.09
N GLU A 460 -13.83 5.33 -39.25
CA GLU A 460 -14.57 5.78 -38.06
C GLU A 460 -15.04 7.23 -38.24
N SER A 461 -16.35 7.47 -38.09
CA SER A 461 -16.96 8.79 -38.25
C SER A 461 -17.53 9.38 -36.95
N GLY A 462 -17.86 10.67 -36.98
CA GLY A 462 -18.54 11.37 -35.88
C GLY A 462 -17.68 11.74 -34.66
N LYS A 463 -16.35 11.75 -34.80
CA LYS A 463 -15.41 12.09 -33.71
C LYS A 463 -15.29 13.59 -33.49
N ASP A 464 -15.41 14.03 -32.24
CA ASP A 464 -15.25 15.42 -31.85
C ASP A 464 -13.76 15.81 -31.77
N HIS A 465 -13.33 16.75 -32.61
CA HIS A 465 -11.93 17.21 -32.72
C HIS A 465 -11.46 18.16 -31.61
N LYS A 466 -12.23 18.34 -30.53
CA LYS A 466 -11.95 19.31 -29.47
C LYS A 466 -10.82 18.85 -28.53
N ASP A 467 -10.76 17.55 -28.22
CA ASP A 467 -9.83 16.98 -27.27
C ASP A 467 -8.96 15.89 -27.91
N ILE A 468 -7.76 15.70 -27.36
CA ILE A 468 -6.88 14.59 -27.80
C ILE A 468 -7.47 13.24 -27.37
N THR A 469 -8.22 13.19 -26.26
CA THR A 469 -8.82 11.97 -25.70
C THR A 469 -10.06 11.49 -26.46
N SER A 470 -10.90 12.39 -26.97
CA SER A 470 -12.06 12.02 -27.81
C SER A 470 -11.60 11.35 -29.11
N LEU A 471 -10.51 11.82 -29.71
CA LEU A 471 -9.89 11.19 -30.89
C LEU A 471 -9.35 9.77 -30.62
N LEU A 472 -9.08 9.39 -29.35
CA LEU A 472 -8.59 8.06 -28.98
C LEU A 472 -9.68 7.03 -28.65
N ARG A 473 -10.95 7.46 -28.57
CA ARG A 473 -12.13 6.59 -28.42
C ARG A 473 -12.67 6.10 -29.77
N LEU A 474 -13.60 5.15 -29.75
CA LEU A 474 -14.33 4.66 -30.92
C LEU A 474 -15.11 5.81 -31.60
N GLY A 475 -15.35 5.70 -32.92
CA GLY A 475 -16.28 6.57 -33.64
C GLY A 475 -17.74 6.42 -33.17
N LYS A 476 -18.61 7.34 -33.61
CA LYS A 476 -20.07 7.24 -33.42
C LYS A 476 -20.74 6.36 -34.48
N THR A 477 -20.06 6.14 -35.60
CA THR A 477 -20.40 5.16 -36.64
C THR A 477 -19.12 4.62 -37.26
N LEU A 478 -19.20 3.38 -37.72
CA LEU A 478 -18.13 2.63 -38.39
C LEU A 478 -18.57 2.32 -39.82
N THR A 479 -17.66 2.38 -40.80
CA THR A 479 -17.97 2.06 -42.20
C THR A 479 -16.98 1.09 -42.81
N ILE A 480 -17.51 0.11 -43.55
CA ILE A 480 -16.74 -0.93 -44.25
C ILE A 480 -17.30 -1.05 -45.67
N ASP A 481 -16.46 -0.81 -46.67
CA ASP A 481 -16.86 -0.58 -48.06
C ASP A 481 -17.98 0.46 -48.19
N ASN A 482 -19.22 0.00 -48.39
CA ASN A 482 -20.42 0.84 -48.57
C ASN A 482 -21.47 0.63 -47.45
N GLU A 483 -21.14 -0.11 -46.39
CA GLU A 483 -22.07 -0.44 -45.31
C GLU A 483 -21.66 0.27 -44.01
N THR A 484 -22.67 0.75 -43.29
CA THR A 484 -22.56 1.51 -42.04
C THR A 484 -22.99 0.65 -40.86
N PHE A 485 -22.25 0.75 -39.76
CA PHE A 485 -22.46 0.02 -38.51
C PHE A 485 -22.37 1.01 -37.33
N GLU A 486 -23.05 0.72 -36.23
CA GLU A 486 -23.09 1.58 -35.04
C GLU A 486 -21.88 1.30 -34.13
N ASP A 487 -21.53 0.03 -33.88
CA ASP A 487 -20.43 -0.38 -33.02
C ASP A 487 -19.61 -1.58 -33.56
N LEU A 488 -18.65 -2.07 -32.76
CA LEU A 488 -17.75 -3.17 -33.12
C LEU A 488 -18.40 -4.56 -33.05
N ASP A 489 -19.45 -4.74 -32.25
CA ASP A 489 -20.16 -6.00 -32.13
C ASP A 489 -21.11 -6.18 -33.32
N GLU A 490 -21.79 -5.12 -33.76
CA GLU A 490 -22.55 -5.12 -35.00
C GLU A 490 -21.66 -5.39 -36.24
N VAL A 491 -20.45 -4.85 -36.27
CA VAL A 491 -19.45 -5.19 -37.31
C VAL A 491 -19.13 -6.69 -37.30
N ILE A 492 -18.99 -7.31 -36.12
CA ILE A 492 -18.71 -8.74 -36.02
C ILE A 492 -19.90 -9.56 -36.51
N ASP A 493 -21.09 -9.30 -35.98
CA ASP A 493 -22.30 -10.08 -36.29
C ASP A 493 -22.77 -9.93 -37.74
N ARG A 494 -22.73 -8.72 -38.30
CA ARG A 494 -23.23 -8.45 -39.67
C ARG A 494 -22.20 -8.58 -40.77
N TYR A 495 -20.90 -8.40 -40.48
CA TYR A 495 -19.84 -8.45 -41.50
C TYR A 495 -18.87 -9.63 -41.28
N VAL A 496 -18.33 -9.83 -40.06
CA VAL A 496 -17.24 -10.79 -39.84
C VAL A 496 -17.73 -12.23 -39.78
N ASP A 497 -18.76 -12.54 -39.00
CA ASP A 497 -19.15 -13.93 -38.76
C ASP A 497 -19.87 -14.60 -39.94
N PRO A 498 -20.64 -13.88 -40.79
CA PRO A 498 -21.06 -14.41 -42.09
C PRO A 498 -19.86 -14.71 -43.02
N LEU A 499 -18.84 -13.84 -43.03
CA LEU A 499 -17.60 -14.02 -43.81
C LEU A 499 -16.82 -15.26 -43.31
N VAL A 500 -16.76 -15.48 -42.00
CA VAL A 500 -16.17 -16.67 -41.36
C VAL A 500 -16.99 -17.94 -41.63
N GLY A 501 -18.32 -17.86 -41.62
CA GLY A 501 -19.20 -18.97 -42.00
C GLY A 501 -18.96 -19.43 -43.44
N HIS A 502 -18.88 -18.50 -44.38
CA HIS A 502 -18.54 -18.79 -45.78
C HIS A 502 -17.08 -19.29 -45.94
N LEU A 503 -16.12 -18.74 -45.19
CA LEU A 503 -14.73 -19.26 -45.12
C LEU A 503 -14.70 -20.73 -44.69
N LYS A 504 -15.26 -21.05 -43.52
CA LYS A 504 -15.28 -22.42 -42.97
C LYS A 504 -16.01 -23.37 -43.93
N SER A 505 -17.11 -22.93 -44.56
CA SER A 505 -17.84 -23.71 -45.57
C SER A 505 -16.98 -24.10 -46.79
N MET A 506 -16.14 -23.18 -47.29
CA MET A 506 -15.25 -23.45 -48.43
C MET A 506 -14.10 -24.39 -48.04
N LEU A 507 -13.51 -24.20 -46.86
CA LEU A 507 -12.44 -25.07 -46.34
C LEU A 507 -12.93 -26.50 -46.08
N SER A 508 -14.21 -26.68 -45.73
CA SER A 508 -14.85 -28.00 -45.58
C SER A 508 -15.39 -28.61 -46.89
N TYR A 509 -15.34 -27.92 -48.03
CA TYR A 509 -15.97 -28.42 -49.25
C TYR A 509 -15.23 -29.63 -49.83
N ARG A 510 -15.97 -30.67 -50.25
CA ARG A 510 -15.46 -31.96 -50.77
C ARG A 510 -14.45 -31.93 -51.94
N LYS A 511 -14.27 -30.77 -52.59
CA LYS A 511 -13.28 -30.55 -53.66
C LYS A 511 -12.23 -29.49 -53.31
N PHE A 512 -12.19 -29.04 -52.07
CA PHE A 512 -11.09 -28.26 -51.52
C PHE A 512 -9.83 -29.13 -51.41
N ARG A 513 -8.66 -28.56 -51.70
CA ARG A 513 -7.34 -29.19 -51.57
C ARG A 513 -6.43 -28.24 -50.77
N LYS A 514 -5.73 -28.77 -49.77
CA LYS A 514 -4.62 -28.08 -49.10
C LYS A 514 -3.35 -28.27 -49.93
N GLY A 515 -2.53 -27.24 -50.04
CA GLY A 515 -1.28 -27.24 -50.81
C GLY A 515 -1.09 -25.95 -51.61
N LEU A 516 0.13 -25.75 -52.10
CA LEU A 516 0.48 -24.65 -53.00
C LEU A 516 -0.11 -24.88 -54.41
N LYS A 517 -0.25 -23.79 -55.17
CA LYS A 517 -0.80 -23.76 -56.54
C LYS A 517 -0.25 -24.87 -57.45
N ASN A 518 1.07 -25.10 -57.40
CA ASN A 518 1.76 -26.12 -58.21
C ASN A 518 1.40 -27.55 -57.77
N GLU A 519 1.33 -27.81 -56.46
CA GLU A 519 0.99 -29.11 -55.89
C GLU A 519 -0.46 -29.48 -56.23
N VAL A 520 -1.38 -28.52 -56.11
CA VAL A 520 -2.80 -28.68 -56.48
C VAL A 520 -2.93 -28.98 -57.98
N ASP A 521 -2.15 -28.33 -58.84
CA ASP A 521 -2.13 -28.65 -60.27
C ASP A 521 -1.55 -30.03 -60.57
N GLU A 522 -0.57 -30.51 -59.82
CA GLU A 522 -0.04 -31.88 -59.96
C GLU A 522 -1.07 -32.93 -59.55
N MET A 523 -1.79 -32.70 -58.44
CA MET A 523 -2.94 -33.53 -58.06
C MET A 523 -4.04 -33.51 -59.13
N LEU A 524 -4.32 -32.36 -59.75
CA LEU A 524 -5.29 -32.25 -60.85
C LEU A 524 -4.83 -32.98 -62.10
N ARG A 525 -3.54 -32.90 -62.46
CA ARG A 525 -2.95 -33.64 -63.59
C ARG A 525 -3.02 -35.15 -63.37
N ALA A 526 -2.80 -35.63 -62.15
CA ALA A 526 -2.95 -37.04 -61.78
C ALA A 526 -4.41 -37.52 -61.91
N GLU A 527 -5.36 -36.84 -61.25
CA GLU A 527 -6.80 -37.20 -61.33
C GLU A 527 -7.34 -37.09 -62.78
N LYS A 528 -6.75 -36.22 -63.62
CA LYS A 528 -7.04 -36.09 -65.06
C LYS A 528 -6.41 -37.21 -65.90
N ALA A 529 -5.24 -37.72 -65.54
CA ALA A 529 -4.60 -38.85 -66.21
C ALA A 529 -5.37 -40.16 -65.96
N GLU A 530 -5.87 -40.36 -64.74
CA GLU A 530 -6.77 -41.46 -64.38
C GLU A 530 -8.12 -41.38 -65.13
N ASN A 531 -8.64 -40.17 -65.35
CA ASN A 531 -9.96 -39.94 -65.95
C ASN A 531 -9.93 -38.93 -67.12
N PRO A 532 -9.32 -39.25 -68.28
CA PRO A 532 -9.06 -38.27 -69.35
C PRO A 532 -10.32 -37.57 -69.91
N MET A 533 -11.44 -38.28 -69.97
CA MET A 533 -12.74 -37.74 -70.44
C MET A 533 -13.43 -36.81 -69.44
N ARG A 534 -12.98 -36.79 -68.18
CA ARG A 534 -13.60 -35.98 -67.11
C ARG A 534 -12.93 -34.60 -67.05
N ILE A 535 -13.72 -33.55 -66.79
CA ILE A 535 -13.16 -32.27 -66.36
C ILE A 535 -12.90 -32.36 -64.86
N VAL A 536 -11.64 -32.16 -64.47
CA VAL A 536 -11.21 -32.17 -63.07
C VAL A 536 -11.06 -30.74 -62.59
N TYR A 537 -11.57 -30.46 -61.39
CA TYR A 537 -11.45 -29.16 -60.72
C TYR A 537 -11.27 -29.35 -59.20
N SER A 538 -10.65 -28.35 -58.57
CA SER A 538 -10.49 -28.22 -57.13
C SER A 538 -10.57 -26.75 -56.71
N PHE A 539 -10.90 -26.54 -55.44
CA PHE A 539 -10.72 -25.25 -54.77
C PHE A 539 -9.42 -25.30 -53.95
N GLY A 540 -8.68 -24.20 -53.93
CA GLY A 540 -7.51 -23.98 -53.09
C GLY A 540 -7.48 -22.55 -52.58
N ILE A 541 -6.35 -22.12 -52.01
CA ILE A 541 -6.21 -20.80 -51.40
C ILE A 541 -5.32 -19.89 -52.24
N SER A 542 -5.73 -18.63 -52.40
CA SER A 542 -4.92 -17.62 -53.05
C SER A 542 -3.96 -16.98 -52.03
N HIS A 543 -2.70 -17.44 -52.03
CA HIS A 543 -1.61 -16.74 -51.36
C HIS A 543 -1.27 -15.41 -52.07
N GLU A 544 -1.61 -15.30 -53.36
CA GLU A 544 -1.41 -14.10 -54.18
C GLU A 544 -2.39 -12.97 -53.80
N HIS A 545 -3.63 -13.32 -53.43
CA HIS A 545 -4.73 -12.40 -53.15
C HIS A 545 -5.53 -12.82 -51.90
N PRO A 546 -5.11 -12.42 -50.68
CA PRO A 546 -5.82 -12.77 -49.45
C PRO A 546 -7.29 -12.34 -49.46
N GLY A 547 -8.17 -13.19 -48.92
CA GLY A 547 -9.63 -13.02 -49.04
C GLY A 547 -10.22 -13.53 -50.37
N THR A 548 -9.42 -14.22 -51.20
CA THR A 548 -9.92 -14.96 -52.37
C THR A 548 -9.50 -16.43 -52.33
N PHE A 549 -10.34 -17.28 -52.91
CA PHE A 549 -10.02 -18.69 -53.21
C PHE A 549 -9.63 -18.82 -54.68
N ILE A 550 -8.80 -19.83 -54.99
CA ILE A 550 -8.43 -20.18 -56.36
C ILE A 550 -9.21 -21.43 -56.79
N LEU A 551 -9.91 -21.35 -57.91
CA LEU A 551 -10.57 -22.47 -58.58
C LEU A 551 -9.65 -22.94 -59.70
N SER A 552 -8.92 -24.03 -59.46
CA SER A 552 -8.05 -24.65 -60.45
C SER A 552 -8.80 -25.76 -61.19
N TYR A 553 -8.69 -25.82 -62.53
CA TYR A 553 -9.34 -26.85 -63.34
C TYR A 553 -8.59 -27.20 -64.63
N ILE A 554 -8.70 -28.46 -65.07
CA ILE A 554 -8.13 -28.94 -66.34
C ILE A 554 -9.26 -29.36 -67.28
N ARG A 555 -9.48 -28.59 -68.34
CA ARG A 555 -10.46 -28.91 -69.40
C ARG A 555 -9.88 -29.98 -70.36
N SER A 556 -8.85 -29.60 -71.12
CA SER A 556 -8.11 -30.47 -72.05
C SER A 556 -6.77 -30.92 -71.46
N THR A 557 -5.74 -30.09 -71.56
CA THR A 557 -4.35 -30.40 -71.17
C THR A 557 -3.82 -29.48 -70.06
N ASN A 558 -4.02 -28.16 -70.19
CA ASN A 558 -3.41 -27.19 -69.31
C ASN A 558 -4.32 -26.87 -68.10
N PRO A 559 -3.77 -26.70 -66.89
CA PRO A 559 -4.50 -26.10 -65.78
C PRO A 559 -4.89 -24.66 -66.10
N HIS A 560 -6.06 -24.27 -65.63
CA HIS A 560 -6.62 -22.94 -65.68
C HIS A 560 -6.99 -22.54 -64.24
N HIS A 561 -6.79 -21.27 -63.89
CA HIS A 561 -7.14 -20.75 -62.58
C HIS A 561 -8.09 -19.56 -62.71
N GLU A 562 -9.12 -19.51 -61.87
CA GLU A 562 -9.95 -18.33 -61.69
C GLU A 562 -10.15 -18.03 -60.20
N TYR A 563 -10.21 -16.75 -59.82
CA TYR A 563 -10.34 -16.34 -58.42
C TYR A 563 -11.81 -16.15 -58.02
N ILE A 564 -12.12 -16.49 -56.77
CA ILE A 564 -13.43 -16.34 -56.15
C ILE A 564 -13.28 -15.44 -54.93
N GLY A 565 -13.92 -14.28 -54.94
CA GLY A 565 -13.91 -13.35 -53.81
C GLY A 565 -14.83 -13.82 -52.69
N LEU A 566 -14.35 -13.76 -51.45
CA LEU A 566 -15.14 -14.04 -50.25
C LEU A 566 -15.77 -12.73 -49.72
N TYR A 567 -17.09 -12.74 -49.51
CA TYR A 567 -17.87 -11.59 -49.01
C TYR A 567 -18.88 -12.03 -47.94
N PRO A 568 -19.40 -11.13 -47.09
CA PRO A 568 -20.42 -11.48 -46.08
C PRO A 568 -21.75 -11.98 -46.68
N LYS A 569 -21.95 -11.74 -47.98
CA LYS A 569 -23.12 -12.16 -48.78
C LYS A 569 -22.85 -13.42 -49.62
N GLY A 570 -21.76 -14.13 -49.35
CA GLY A 570 -21.34 -15.35 -50.05
C GLY A 570 -20.13 -15.15 -50.97
N PHE A 571 -20.11 -15.89 -52.07
CA PHE A 571 -18.97 -16.03 -52.97
C PHE A 571 -19.18 -15.25 -54.26
N ARG A 572 -18.25 -14.36 -54.62
CA ARG A 572 -18.27 -13.60 -55.87
C ARG A 572 -17.41 -14.28 -56.93
N PHE A 573 -18.01 -14.70 -58.03
CA PHE A 573 -17.34 -15.36 -59.16
C PHE A 573 -17.85 -14.83 -60.50
N ARG A 574 -16.93 -14.47 -61.41
CA ARG A 574 -17.24 -13.89 -62.75
C ARG A 574 -18.31 -12.76 -62.70
N LYS A 575 -18.13 -11.79 -61.80
CA LYS A 575 -19.03 -10.64 -61.59
C LYS A 575 -20.47 -11.01 -61.17
N ARG A 576 -20.67 -12.18 -60.53
CA ARG A 576 -21.94 -12.63 -59.91
C ARG A 576 -21.70 -13.13 -58.49
N ASP A 577 -22.71 -12.97 -57.64
CA ASP A 577 -22.67 -13.40 -56.23
C ASP A 577 -23.49 -14.67 -56.02
N PHE A 578 -22.98 -15.57 -55.17
CA PHE A 578 -23.53 -16.90 -54.90
C PHE A 578 -23.58 -17.17 -53.39
N ASP A 579 -24.76 -17.46 -52.87
CA ASP A 579 -25.02 -17.76 -51.46
C ASP A 579 -24.47 -19.13 -51.02
N ASN A 580 -24.39 -20.10 -51.93
CA ASN A 580 -23.84 -21.43 -51.67
C ASN A 580 -22.85 -21.89 -52.77
N ILE A 581 -21.79 -22.59 -52.35
CA ILE A 581 -20.76 -23.21 -53.19
C ILE A 581 -21.37 -24.12 -54.25
N ASP A 582 -22.39 -24.92 -53.93
CA ASP A 582 -23.00 -25.82 -54.93
C ASP A 582 -23.71 -25.06 -56.06
N ARG A 583 -24.21 -23.85 -55.81
CA ARG A 583 -24.75 -22.96 -56.86
C ARG A 583 -23.63 -22.34 -57.70
N LEU A 584 -22.52 -21.95 -57.08
CA LEU A 584 -21.30 -21.50 -57.78
C LEU A 584 -20.73 -22.62 -58.66
N VAL A 585 -20.62 -23.85 -58.15
CA VAL A 585 -20.17 -25.04 -58.89
C VAL A 585 -21.13 -25.36 -60.04
N SER A 586 -22.44 -25.31 -59.81
CA SER A 586 -23.45 -25.52 -60.84
C SER A 586 -23.39 -24.44 -61.95
N TYR A 587 -23.09 -23.19 -61.59
CA TYR A 587 -22.89 -22.11 -62.55
C TYR A 587 -21.57 -22.27 -63.32
N PHE A 588 -20.48 -22.61 -62.64
CA PHE A 588 -19.18 -22.90 -63.25
C PHE A 588 -19.30 -24.03 -64.29
N GLN A 589 -19.87 -25.18 -63.92
CA GLN A 589 -20.08 -26.32 -64.81
C GLN A 589 -20.92 -25.94 -66.04
N LYS A 590 -21.98 -25.14 -65.89
CA LYS A 590 -22.83 -24.67 -66.99
C LYS A 590 -22.22 -23.56 -67.87
N ASN A 591 -21.07 -23.00 -67.48
CA ASN A 591 -20.45 -21.86 -68.18
C ASN A 591 -18.94 -22.07 -68.41
N ILE A 592 -18.43 -23.30 -68.27
CA ILE A 592 -17.01 -23.63 -68.32
C ILE A 592 -16.38 -23.38 -69.70
N ASP A 593 -17.18 -23.46 -70.77
CA ASP A 593 -16.76 -23.19 -72.15
C ASP A 593 -16.80 -21.70 -72.51
N LYS A 594 -17.44 -20.87 -71.67
CA LYS A 594 -17.40 -19.42 -71.83
C LYS A 594 -16.11 -18.89 -71.22
N PRO A 595 -15.35 -18.02 -71.92
CA PRO A 595 -14.18 -17.37 -71.34
C PRO A 595 -14.59 -16.45 -70.16
N PRO A 596 -13.66 -16.11 -69.26
CA PRO A 596 -13.90 -15.12 -68.22
C PRO A 596 -14.33 -13.76 -68.83
N PRO A 597 -15.21 -12.98 -68.17
CA PRO A 597 -15.83 -11.78 -68.73
C PRO A 597 -14.92 -10.53 -68.82
N ASP A 598 -13.60 -10.72 -68.84
CA ASP A 598 -12.55 -9.71 -69.15
C ASP A 598 -11.41 -10.32 -70.00
N ALA A 599 -11.60 -11.50 -70.59
CA ALA A 599 -10.62 -12.12 -71.49
C ALA A 599 -10.64 -11.42 -72.86
N GLY A 600 -9.89 -10.31 -72.97
CA GLY A 600 -9.54 -9.70 -74.25
C GLY A 600 -8.79 -10.67 -75.19
N PRO A 601 -8.69 -10.36 -76.49
CA PRO A 601 -8.08 -11.26 -77.48
C PRO A 601 -6.64 -11.63 -77.10
N SER A 602 -6.32 -12.93 -77.18
CA SER A 602 -5.05 -13.50 -76.73
C SER A 602 -3.83 -12.80 -77.34
N MET A 603 -2.83 -12.52 -76.51
CA MET A 603 -1.59 -11.83 -76.89
C MET A 603 -0.82 -12.48 -78.06
N ARG A 604 -1.09 -13.76 -78.38
CA ARG A 604 -0.54 -14.43 -79.58
C ARG A 604 -0.88 -13.75 -80.90
N ASN A 605 -1.96 -12.95 -80.96
CA ASN A 605 -2.36 -12.25 -82.19
C ASN A 605 -1.91 -10.77 -82.25
N VAL A 606 -1.33 -10.22 -81.17
CA VAL A 606 -0.89 -8.81 -81.12
C VAL A 606 0.57 -8.65 -81.55
N ALA A 607 1.41 -9.66 -81.30
CA ALA A 607 2.84 -9.66 -81.66
C ALA A 607 3.12 -9.77 -83.19
N ALA A 608 2.08 -9.72 -84.04
CA ALA A 608 2.17 -9.87 -85.49
C ALA A 608 2.13 -8.54 -86.26
N MET A 609 2.15 -7.37 -85.58
CA MET A 609 2.14 -6.06 -86.24
C MET A 609 3.22 -5.10 -85.72
N VAL A 610 4.09 -4.69 -86.66
CA VAL A 610 5.07 -3.58 -86.63
C VAL A 610 6.38 -3.83 -85.83
N PRO A 611 7.59 -3.43 -86.32
CA PRO A 611 8.84 -4.08 -85.89
C PRO A 611 10.03 -3.17 -85.43
N MET A 612 10.88 -3.78 -84.60
CA MET A 612 12.37 -3.65 -84.54
C MET A 612 13.12 -2.34 -84.14
N LYS A 613 14.31 -2.62 -83.55
CA LYS A 613 15.56 -1.82 -83.49
C LYS A 613 15.65 -0.66 -82.47
N ASN A 614 16.81 -0.39 -81.83
CA ASN A 614 18.10 -1.13 -81.84
C ASN A 614 18.89 -1.00 -80.51
N SER A 615 19.93 -1.83 -80.35
CA SER A 615 20.77 -1.98 -79.15
C SER A 615 22.02 -1.07 -79.08
N ALA A 616 22.44 -0.72 -77.85
CA ALA A 616 23.83 -0.73 -77.33
C ALA A 616 23.74 -0.61 -75.78
N TRP A 617 24.28 -1.48 -74.90
CA TRP A 617 25.68 -1.97 -74.74
C TRP A 617 26.62 -0.83 -74.34
N GLY A 618 27.47 -0.89 -73.30
CA GLY A 618 27.88 -1.92 -72.33
C GLY A 618 29.28 -1.51 -71.77
N SER A 619 29.97 -2.17 -70.83
CA SER A 619 29.67 -3.25 -69.88
C SER A 619 30.81 -3.33 -68.84
N GLY A 620 30.57 -3.93 -67.67
CA GLY A 620 31.60 -4.29 -66.68
C GLY A 620 32.06 -3.16 -65.72
N GLY A 621 32.61 -3.45 -64.54
CA GLY A 621 32.74 -4.78 -63.90
C GLY A 621 34.07 -4.95 -63.15
N GLY A 622 33.99 -5.25 -61.85
CA GLY A 622 35.15 -5.45 -60.98
C GLY A 622 35.17 -4.45 -59.82
N GLY A 623 35.67 -4.88 -58.67
CA GLY A 623 35.90 -4.06 -57.48
C GLY A 623 36.85 -4.79 -56.54
N ASP A 624 37.36 -4.11 -55.52
CA ASP A 624 38.03 -4.78 -54.40
C ASP A 624 38.02 -3.89 -53.14
N ALA A 625 38.55 -4.40 -52.03
CA ALA A 625 38.18 -3.95 -50.69
C ALA A 625 39.24 -3.16 -49.89
N ASN A 626 38.74 -2.54 -48.81
CA ASN A 626 39.42 -2.26 -47.53
C ASN A 626 40.35 -1.03 -47.45
N GLY A 627 40.48 -0.48 -46.23
CA GLY A 627 41.28 0.71 -45.89
C GLY A 627 40.47 1.80 -45.17
N GLY A 628 40.81 2.09 -43.91
CA GLY A 628 40.13 3.10 -43.08
C GLY A 628 40.97 4.37 -42.81
N TRP A 629 40.81 4.90 -41.59
CA TRP A 629 41.48 6.09 -40.98
C TRP A 629 40.69 7.43 -40.99
N ARG A 630 40.01 7.64 -39.85
CA ARG A 630 39.97 8.86 -39.00
C ARG A 630 40.26 10.24 -39.63
N GLY A 631 39.38 11.21 -39.30
CA GLY A 631 39.87 12.43 -38.64
C GLY A 631 39.27 13.78 -39.06
N ASP A 632 38.21 14.21 -38.35
CA ASP A 632 37.91 15.63 -38.01
C ASP A 632 37.73 16.66 -39.17
N GLY A 633 37.45 17.92 -38.81
CA GLY A 633 37.49 19.07 -39.72
C GLY A 633 36.13 19.62 -40.14
N SER A 634 35.73 20.75 -39.57
CA SER A 634 34.53 21.51 -39.94
C SER A 634 34.82 22.66 -40.92
N ASN A 635 33.75 23.21 -41.51
CA ASN A 635 33.66 24.47 -42.29
C ASN A 635 34.41 24.51 -43.65
N ASP A 636 33.92 25.09 -44.74
CA ASP A 636 32.71 25.82 -45.16
C ASP A 636 33.04 26.30 -46.62
N ARG A 637 32.03 26.70 -47.41
CA ARG A 637 32.15 27.38 -48.73
C ARG A 637 32.55 26.49 -49.93
N ASP A 638 32.15 26.80 -51.18
CA ASP A 638 31.73 28.12 -51.70
C ASP A 638 30.49 28.15 -52.63
N ARG A 639 30.05 29.36 -53.02
CA ARG A 639 28.94 29.67 -53.96
C ARG A 639 29.45 30.26 -55.29
N PRO A 640 28.60 30.35 -56.34
CA PRO A 640 28.07 31.67 -56.75
C PRO A 640 26.51 31.68 -56.92
N PHE A 641 25.73 32.74 -56.61
CA PHE A 641 25.59 34.09 -57.22
C PHE A 641 24.62 34.09 -58.45
N SER A 642 23.59 34.94 -58.65
CA SER A 642 23.15 36.23 -58.03
C SER A 642 21.61 36.37 -58.01
N GLY A 643 20.98 37.14 -57.10
CA GLY A 643 20.42 38.50 -57.35
C GLY A 643 18.86 38.48 -57.37
N ARG A 644 18.04 39.53 -57.18
CA ARG A 644 18.11 40.94 -56.70
C ARG A 644 16.77 41.24 -55.96
N SER A 645 16.73 41.89 -54.78
CA SER A 645 16.53 43.34 -54.50
C SER A 645 15.17 43.95 -54.91
N GLY A 646 14.43 44.70 -54.06
CA GLY A 646 14.63 44.99 -52.61
C GLY A 646 13.86 46.22 -52.07
N GLY A 647 13.81 46.38 -50.73
CA GLY A 647 13.20 47.49 -49.96
C GLY A 647 12.52 46.97 -48.67
N ARG A 648 12.79 47.36 -47.41
CA ARG A 648 13.18 48.62 -46.71
C ARG A 648 12.03 49.66 -46.62
N PHE A 649 11.74 50.34 -45.50
CA PHE A 649 12.46 50.44 -44.19
C PHE A 649 11.52 50.89 -43.03
N ASP A 650 11.94 50.62 -41.78
CA ASP A 650 11.62 51.34 -40.52
C ASP A 650 10.17 51.59 -40.05
N SER A 651 10.03 52.31 -38.92
CA SER A 651 8.90 52.25 -37.98
C SER A 651 8.54 53.60 -37.33
N ARG A 652 7.26 53.79 -36.95
CA ARG A 652 6.78 54.46 -35.71
C ARG A 652 5.25 54.68 -35.67
N ASN A 653 4.65 54.20 -34.57
CA ASN A 653 3.62 54.80 -33.70
C ASN A 653 2.32 55.48 -34.24
N SER A 654 1.24 55.21 -33.48
CA SER A 654 0.05 56.06 -33.19
C SER A 654 -1.18 56.15 -34.12
N SER A 655 -2.29 55.67 -33.54
CA SER A 655 -3.63 56.32 -33.46
C SER A 655 -4.68 56.12 -34.56
N GLY A 656 -5.94 55.90 -34.13
CA GLY A 656 -7.12 56.52 -34.78
C GLY A 656 -8.29 55.62 -35.20
N GLY A 657 -9.35 55.57 -34.36
CA GLY A 657 -10.73 55.23 -34.78
C GLY A 657 -11.13 53.74 -34.78
N ARG A 658 -12.35 53.26 -34.46
CA ARG A 658 -13.59 53.67 -33.72
C ARG A 658 -14.81 53.06 -34.44
N GLY A 659 -15.61 52.24 -33.75
CA GLY A 659 -16.93 51.76 -34.20
C GLY A 659 -17.21 50.32 -33.74
N ARG A 660 -17.85 50.00 -32.60
CA ARG A 660 -19.15 50.35 -31.95
C ARG A 660 -20.37 49.54 -32.46
N GLY A 661 -20.96 48.77 -31.54
CA GLY A 661 -22.20 47.95 -31.70
C GLY A 661 -22.03 46.61 -30.99
N ARG A 662 -22.41 46.31 -29.73
CA ARG A 662 -23.43 46.79 -28.74
C ARG A 662 -24.83 46.15 -28.84
N GLY A 663 -25.05 45.12 -28.03
CA GLY A 663 -26.33 44.53 -27.61
C GLY A 663 -26.05 43.17 -26.93
N ARG A 664 -26.21 42.89 -25.62
CA ARG A 664 -27.13 43.21 -24.49
C ARG A 664 -28.30 42.22 -24.31
N GLY A 665 -28.38 41.68 -23.10
CA GLY A 665 -29.28 40.62 -22.61
C GLY A 665 -28.43 39.49 -21.99
N ARG A 666 -28.44 39.13 -20.70
CA ARG A 666 -29.41 39.32 -19.58
C ARG A 666 -30.82 38.80 -19.95
N GLY A 667 -31.34 37.69 -19.40
CA GLY A 667 -30.83 36.72 -18.41
C GLY A 667 -31.87 36.45 -17.32
N ASN A 668 -31.80 35.33 -16.58
CA ASN A 668 -32.58 35.14 -15.36
C ASN A 668 -31.97 34.07 -14.42
N PHE A 669 -32.14 34.28 -13.11
CA PHE A 669 -32.18 33.24 -12.06
C PHE A 669 -33.66 33.06 -11.65
N GLY A 670 -34.00 31.96 -10.98
CA GLY A 670 -35.34 31.75 -10.42
C GLY A 670 -35.57 30.30 -10.03
N ASP A 671 -35.80 30.08 -8.74
CA ASP A 671 -35.93 28.77 -8.11
C ASP A 671 -37.41 28.31 -7.98
N ASP A 672 -37.57 27.18 -7.29
CA ASP A 672 -38.70 26.78 -6.42
C ASP A 672 -39.92 25.96 -6.93
N ASP A 673 -40.37 25.15 -5.96
CA ASP A 673 -41.70 24.61 -5.65
C ASP A 673 -42.35 23.38 -6.34
N ASN A 674 -42.20 22.24 -5.64
CA ASN A 674 -43.30 21.56 -4.88
C ASN A 674 -44.20 20.48 -5.57
N ALA A 675 -44.90 19.70 -4.71
CA ALA A 675 -45.69 18.47 -4.92
C ALA A 675 -44.87 17.23 -5.34
N GLY A 676 -45.15 15.98 -4.92
CA GLY A 676 -46.30 15.36 -4.23
C GLY A 676 -46.97 14.29 -5.13
N GLY A 677 -47.44 13.11 -4.70
CA GLY A 677 -47.38 12.41 -3.41
C GLY A 677 -48.22 11.09 -3.45
N GLY A 678 -47.95 10.13 -2.55
CA GLY A 678 -48.70 8.87 -2.37
C GLY A 678 -48.20 7.63 -3.13
N TRP A 679 -48.61 6.39 -2.81
CA TRP A 679 -49.36 5.87 -1.63
C TRP A 679 -49.23 4.32 -1.55
N SER A 680 -49.67 3.71 -0.43
CA SER A 680 -49.75 2.23 -0.16
C SER A 680 -48.44 1.42 -0.01
N GLY A 681 -48.38 0.31 0.76
CA GLY A 681 -49.32 -0.18 1.78
C GLY A 681 -48.99 -1.60 2.32
N GLY A 682 -49.13 -1.80 3.65
CA GLY A 682 -49.00 -3.11 4.35
C GLY A 682 -47.56 -3.49 4.78
N GLY A 683 -47.36 -4.35 5.80
CA GLY A 683 -48.33 -4.93 6.74
C GLY A 683 -47.84 -6.23 7.41
N GLY A 684 -47.61 -6.22 8.73
CA GLY A 684 -47.06 -7.37 9.50
C GLY A 684 -45.54 -7.55 9.30
N GLY A 685 -44.84 -8.40 10.06
CA GLY A 685 -45.22 -9.25 11.21
C GLY A 685 -43.98 -10.02 11.67
N GLY A 686 -43.81 -10.27 12.97
CA GLY A 686 -42.54 -10.80 13.52
C GLY A 686 -42.46 -12.32 13.72
N ASN A 687 -41.22 -12.79 13.97
CA ASN A 687 -40.81 -13.93 14.82
C ASN A 687 -40.36 -15.28 14.17
N SER A 688 -39.16 -15.72 14.61
CA SER A 688 -38.70 -17.11 14.84
C SER A 688 -38.48 -18.16 13.71
N GLY A 689 -37.48 -19.03 13.93
CA GLY A 689 -37.18 -20.28 13.17
C GLY A 689 -35.99 -20.12 12.21
N ARG A 690 -34.76 -20.62 12.45
CA ARG A 690 -34.24 -21.97 12.78
C ARG A 690 -34.22 -22.92 11.54
N TRP A 691 -33.90 -24.20 11.73
CA TRP A 691 -33.34 -25.16 10.72
C TRP A 691 -31.88 -24.81 10.36
N THR A 692 -30.81 -25.61 10.52
CA THR A 692 -30.51 -27.07 10.65
C THR A 692 -30.38 -27.88 9.34
N ASP A 693 -29.12 -28.18 9.00
CA ASP A 693 -28.58 -29.52 8.67
C ASP A 693 -29.00 -30.24 7.36
N ASN A 694 -28.15 -31.02 6.65
CA ASN A 694 -26.68 -31.30 6.67
C ASN A 694 -26.33 -32.19 5.42
N ILE A 695 -25.05 -32.57 5.24
CA ILE A 695 -24.49 -33.60 4.30
C ILE A 695 -24.35 -33.11 2.84
N GLY A 696 -23.24 -33.34 2.10
CA GLY A 696 -21.93 -33.99 2.32
C GLY A 696 -21.09 -33.88 1.02
N THR A 697 -19.85 -34.39 0.83
CA THR A 697 -18.95 -35.28 1.61
C THR A 697 -17.48 -35.15 1.14
N GLY A 698 -16.51 -35.40 2.03
CA GLY A 698 -15.07 -35.59 1.73
C GLY A 698 -14.19 -34.34 1.98
N GLY A 699 -13.06 -34.38 2.70
CA GLY A 699 -12.31 -35.46 3.37
C GLY A 699 -10.91 -35.67 2.75
N SER A 700 -9.79 -35.82 3.48
CA SER A 700 -9.53 -35.85 4.94
C SER A 700 -8.08 -35.38 5.17
N GLY A 701 -7.75 -34.58 6.20
CA GLY A 701 -7.41 -35.04 7.56
C GLY A 701 -6.00 -34.50 7.94
N GLY A 702 -5.51 -34.52 9.19
CA GLY A 702 -6.17 -34.87 10.46
C GLY A 702 -5.16 -35.34 11.52
N SER A 703 -5.22 -34.78 12.73
CA SER A 703 -4.71 -35.40 13.98
C SER A 703 -5.30 -34.69 15.19
N SER A 704 -5.74 -35.45 16.19
CA SER A 704 -6.38 -34.96 17.41
C SER A 704 -6.01 -35.86 18.58
N TRP A 705 -5.95 -35.30 19.78
CA TRP A 705 -5.89 -36.05 21.04
C TRP A 705 -7.03 -35.56 21.94
N GLY A 706 -8.01 -36.44 22.15
CA GLY A 706 -9.14 -36.22 23.05
C GLY A 706 -9.07 -37.15 24.25
N GLY A 707 -9.53 -36.69 25.42
CA GLY A 707 -9.68 -37.51 26.62
C GLY A 707 -11.10 -38.08 26.77
N GLY A 708 -11.21 -39.20 27.47
CA GLY A 708 -12.45 -39.87 27.88
C GLY A 708 -12.09 -41.13 28.66
N GLY A 709 -12.89 -41.53 29.66
CA GLY A 709 -12.55 -42.67 30.51
C GLY A 709 -13.73 -43.25 31.29
N GLY A 710 -13.42 -44.24 32.12
CA GLY A 710 -14.36 -44.92 33.04
C GLY A 710 -14.60 -46.40 32.71
N GLY A 711 -14.80 -47.21 33.75
CA GLY A 711 -15.47 -48.52 33.64
C GLY A 711 -14.59 -49.77 33.51
N ASP A 712 -14.05 -50.22 34.64
CA ASP A 712 -13.85 -51.59 35.13
C ASP A 712 -13.70 -52.84 34.21
N ASP A 713 -12.80 -53.71 34.71
CA ASP A 713 -12.91 -55.18 34.86
C ASP A 713 -12.32 -56.20 33.85
N SER A 714 -11.72 -57.24 34.45
CA SER A 714 -11.53 -58.62 33.96
C SER A 714 -10.54 -58.97 32.81
N ASN A 715 -9.24 -58.98 33.16
CA ASN A 715 -8.42 -60.22 33.30
C ASN A 715 -8.23 -61.23 32.11
N ARG A 716 -6.96 -61.67 31.95
CA ARG A 716 -6.41 -62.90 31.29
C ARG A 716 -5.91 -62.86 29.83
N GLY A 717 -4.59 -63.00 29.71
CA GLY A 717 -3.91 -63.85 28.71
C GLY A 717 -3.51 -63.19 27.37
N GLY A 718 -2.41 -63.58 26.72
CA GLY A 718 -1.35 -64.49 27.17
C GLY A 718 -0.63 -65.24 26.05
N GLY A 719 0.57 -64.78 25.65
CA GLY A 719 1.40 -65.39 24.61
C GLY A 719 1.06 -64.96 23.18
N GLY A 720 1.95 -65.11 22.19
CA GLY A 720 3.35 -65.54 22.31
C GLY A 720 4.00 -65.91 20.96
N GLY A 721 5.24 -65.46 20.73
CA GLY A 721 6.02 -65.70 19.51
C GLY A 721 5.72 -64.72 18.35
N GLY A 722 6.65 -64.42 17.45
CA GLY A 722 8.06 -64.81 17.36
C GLY A 722 8.51 -65.10 15.90
N TRP A 723 9.81 -64.97 15.62
CA TRP A 723 10.48 -65.27 14.31
C TRP A 723 10.06 -64.34 13.13
N GLY A 724 10.92 -63.73 12.31
CA GLY A 724 12.38 -63.51 12.36
C GLY A 724 13.17 -64.16 11.20
N SER A 725 13.65 -63.38 10.21
CA SER A 725 14.77 -63.70 9.27
C SER A 725 15.10 -62.57 8.26
N ALA A 726 16.39 -62.41 7.91
CA ALA A 726 17.02 -61.71 6.74
C ALA A 726 16.63 -60.22 6.45
N GLY A 727 17.48 -59.35 5.87
CA GLY A 727 18.83 -59.47 5.29
C GLY A 727 18.85 -59.00 3.81
N GLY A 728 19.84 -58.27 3.26
CA GLY A 728 21.03 -57.61 3.83
C GLY A 728 21.97 -57.04 2.73
N GLY A 729 22.86 -56.08 3.07
CA GLY A 729 23.89 -55.50 2.17
C GLY A 729 23.40 -54.43 1.17
N ALA A 730 24.25 -53.67 0.45
CA ALA A 730 25.69 -53.34 0.61
C ALA A 730 26.06 -52.20 -0.38
N ASP A 731 27.26 -51.59 -0.24
CA ASP A 731 28.01 -50.84 -1.28
C ASP A 731 27.43 -49.50 -1.82
N ASN A 732 28.16 -48.50 -2.36
CA ASN A 732 29.52 -47.93 -2.18
C ASN A 732 29.56 -46.59 -3.02
N ALA A 733 30.54 -45.66 -3.05
CA ALA A 733 31.87 -45.44 -2.45
C ALA A 733 32.27 -43.93 -2.52
N GLY A 734 33.22 -43.49 -1.67
CA GLY A 734 34.11 -42.31 -1.90
C GLY A 734 33.65 -40.92 -1.39
N GLY A 735 34.54 -40.01 -0.97
CA GLY A 735 35.98 -40.12 -0.70
C GLY A 735 36.80 -38.85 -1.03
N GLY A 736 37.53 -38.27 -0.05
CA GLY A 736 38.44 -37.14 -0.28
C GLY A 736 39.09 -36.60 1.01
N ASN A 737 40.43 -36.65 1.11
CA ASN A 737 41.20 -36.34 2.32
C ASN A 737 41.75 -34.89 2.35
N GLY A 738 42.11 -34.40 3.55
CA GLY A 738 43.04 -33.27 3.71
C GLY A 738 43.20 -32.76 5.14
N ALA A 739 44.13 -33.30 5.93
CA ALA A 739 44.43 -32.81 7.29
C ALA A 739 45.93 -32.93 7.64
N TRP A 740 46.51 -31.88 8.24
CA TRP A 740 47.84 -31.84 8.87
C TRP A 740 47.80 -30.87 10.06
N GLY A 741 48.56 -31.13 11.13
CA GLY A 741 48.75 -30.24 12.28
C GLY A 741 50.14 -29.55 12.29
N ALA A 742 50.65 -28.98 13.40
CA ALA A 742 50.11 -28.90 14.76
C ALA A 742 50.83 -27.83 15.63
N ALA A 743 50.19 -27.45 16.75
CA ALA A 743 50.76 -27.04 18.04
C ALA A 743 51.48 -25.67 18.26
N ALA A 744 51.44 -25.25 19.54
CA ALA A 744 52.03 -24.08 20.21
C ALA A 744 51.39 -22.68 19.96
N GLY A 745 51.19 -21.81 20.98
CA GLY A 745 51.22 -22.05 22.44
C GLY A 745 51.47 -20.80 23.31
N GLY A 746 50.43 -20.28 23.97
CA GLY A 746 50.51 -19.13 24.92
C GLY A 746 50.72 -17.76 24.25
N SER A 747 50.57 -16.62 24.96
CA SER A 747 49.86 -16.35 26.22
C SER A 747 49.54 -14.84 26.36
N ASP A 748 48.67 -14.51 27.32
CA ASP A 748 48.52 -13.24 28.06
C ASP A 748 48.17 -11.90 27.35
N ASP A 749 47.11 -11.26 27.87
CA ASP A 749 46.78 -9.83 27.79
C ASP A 749 47.56 -9.06 28.88
N PRO A 750 48.06 -7.84 28.63
CA PRO A 750 47.42 -6.69 29.29
C PRO A 750 47.40 -5.38 28.47
N GLY A 751 46.42 -4.52 28.74
CA GLY A 751 46.25 -3.21 28.09
C GLY A 751 46.91 -1.99 28.79
N LEU A 752 46.41 -0.80 28.40
CA LEU A 752 46.72 0.57 28.89
C LEU A 752 48.09 1.20 28.51
N GLY A 753 48.03 2.33 27.79
CA GLY A 753 49.18 3.22 27.57
C GLY A 753 48.74 4.60 27.00
N SER A 754 49.23 5.70 27.59
CA SER A 754 48.79 7.07 27.27
C SER A 754 49.93 8.10 27.26
N ALA A 755 50.04 8.91 26.19
CA ALA A 755 50.82 10.17 26.16
C ALA A 755 50.29 11.07 25.01
N LYS A 756 50.23 12.42 25.01
CA LYS A 756 50.64 13.60 25.82
C LYS A 756 51.55 14.59 25.05
N LYS A 757 51.02 15.81 24.83
CA LYS A 757 51.66 17.16 24.68
C LYS A 757 50.52 18.21 24.77
N VAL A 758 50.54 19.34 25.49
CA VAL A 758 51.55 20.14 26.25
C VAL A 758 52.51 20.90 25.31
N VAL A 759 52.74 22.22 25.37
CA VAL A 759 52.44 23.37 26.30
C VAL A 759 51.86 24.58 25.48
N PRO A 760 51.55 25.80 26.00
CA PRO A 760 51.59 26.42 27.36
C PRO A 760 50.17 26.93 27.80
N ALA A 761 49.85 28.01 28.56
CA ALA A 761 50.57 29.11 29.27
C ALA A 761 49.72 29.74 30.43
N GLN A 762 50.39 30.49 31.34
CA GLN A 762 50.03 31.71 32.12
C GLN A 762 48.60 31.94 32.72
N ASP A 763 48.42 32.52 33.93
CA ASP A 763 49.39 33.06 34.92
C ASP A 763 48.85 33.12 36.38
N GLY A 764 49.76 33.18 37.38
CA GLY A 764 49.52 33.56 38.80
C GLY A 764 48.73 32.59 39.71
N GLY A 765 49.02 32.44 41.02
CA GLY A 765 50.16 32.91 41.83
C GLY A 765 49.99 32.63 43.35
N THR A 766 51.11 32.49 44.08
CA THR A 766 51.29 32.33 45.57
C THR A 766 50.69 31.07 46.28
N GLY A 767 51.31 30.47 47.31
CA GLY A 767 52.70 30.53 47.78
C GLY A 767 52.97 29.98 49.22
N TRP A 768 54.21 29.48 49.45
CA TRP A 768 54.94 29.25 50.74
C TRP A 768 54.65 28.02 51.65
N GLY A 769 55.75 27.47 52.23
CA GLY A 769 55.81 26.46 53.32
C GLY A 769 55.71 24.98 52.88
N SER A 770 56.71 24.07 52.89
CA SER A 770 58.06 23.92 53.51
C SER A 770 58.12 22.97 54.72
N GLU A 771 58.94 21.90 54.58
CA GLU A 771 59.41 20.93 55.61
C GLU A 771 58.34 20.04 56.31
N GLY A 772 58.65 18.82 56.79
CA GLY A 772 59.87 18.01 56.60
C GLY A 772 59.92 16.75 57.51
N GLY A 773 60.19 15.56 56.94
CA GLY A 773 60.41 14.29 57.65
C GLY A 773 59.15 13.52 58.08
N GLY A 774 59.20 12.19 58.34
CA GLY A 774 60.30 11.25 58.11
C GLY A 774 60.17 9.90 58.83
N GLY A 775 60.00 8.80 58.09
CA GLY A 775 59.98 7.41 58.60
C GLY A 775 58.68 6.96 59.29
N GLY A 776 58.39 5.66 59.43
CA GLY A 776 59.07 4.49 58.84
C GLY A 776 58.65 3.15 59.48
N GLY A 777 58.27 2.16 58.65
CA GLY A 777 57.91 0.79 59.07
C GLY A 777 56.47 0.63 59.61
N GLY A 778 55.88 -0.57 59.63
CA GLY A 778 56.37 -1.83 59.02
C GLY A 778 55.77 -3.08 59.67
N GLY A 779 54.90 -3.80 58.94
CA GLY A 779 54.24 -5.04 59.37
C GLY A 779 53.03 -4.81 60.32
N GLY A 780 52.01 -5.68 60.37
CA GLY A 780 51.75 -6.85 59.53
C GLY A 780 51.57 -8.15 60.32
N TRP A 781 50.34 -8.40 60.76
CA TRP A 781 49.73 -9.70 61.09
C TRP A 781 48.23 -9.60 60.79
#